data_AF-A0A380DRJ0-F1
#
_entry.id   AF-A0A380DRJ0-F1
#
_cell.length_a   1.000
_cell.length_b   1.000
_cell.length_c   1.000
_cell.angle_alpha   90.00
_cell.angle_beta   90.00
_cell.angle_gamma   90.00
#
_symmetry.space_group_name_H-M   'P 1'
#
loop_
_entity.id
_entity.type
_entity.pdbx_description
1 polymer ?
#
loop_
_entity_poly.entity_id
_entity_poly.type
_entity_poly.pdbx_seq_one_letter_code
_entity_poly.pdbx_strand_id
1 'polypeptide(L)'
;MTPVSSEKSESVTSTTNSTSNQQEKLTSTSESTSSKNTTSSSDTKSVASTSSTEQPINTSTNQSTASNNTSQSTTPSSANLNKTSTTSTSTAPVKIRTFSRLAMSTFASAATTTALTANTITVNKDNLKQYMTTSGNATYDQSTGVVTLTQDTTSQKGAITLGTRIDSNKSFHFSGKVNLGNKYEGHGNGGDGIGFAFSPGVLGETGLNGAAVGIGGLSNAFGFKLDTYHNTSTPNASAKAKADPSSVAGGGAFGAFVTTDSTGVASTYTSSSTADNAAKLNVQPTNNTFQDFDINYNGDTKVMTVKYAGQTWTRNISDWIAKSGTTNFSLSMTASTGGATNLQQVQFGTFEYTESAVTQVRYVDVTTGKDIIPPKTYSGNVDQVVTIDNQQSALTAKGYNYTSVDSSYASTYNDTNKTVKMTNAGQSVTYYFTDVKAPTVTVGNQTIEVGKTMNPIVLTTTDNGTGTVTNTVTGLPSGLSYDSATNSIIGTPTKIGQSTVTVVSTDQANNKSTTTFRINVVDTTAPTVTPIGDQSSEVFSPISPIKIATQDNSGNAVTNTVTGLPSGLTFDSTNNTISGTPTNIGTSTITIVSTDASGNKTTTTFKYEVTRNSMSDSVSTSGSTQQSQSVSTSKADSQSASTSTSGSIMTSTSASTSKSTSVSLSDSVSASKSLSTSESNSVSSSTSTSLVNSQSVSSSMSGSVSKSTSLSDSISNSSSTEKIRKSINKYI
;
A
#
# COMPACT_ATOMS: atom_id res chain seq x y z
N MET A 1 -43.00 -39.28 -26.67
CA MET A 1 -44.28 -38.98 -27.35
C MET A 1 -44.30 -37.52 -27.77
N THR A 2 -45.12 -37.27 -28.78
CA THR A 2 -45.70 -36.05 -29.37
C THR A 2 -46.14 -34.93 -28.40
N PRO A 3 -46.39 -33.68 -28.89
CA PRO A 3 -45.78 -32.49 -28.29
C PRO A 3 -46.65 -31.18 -28.32
N VAL A 4 -45.99 -30.00 -28.24
CA VAL A 4 -46.35 -28.67 -28.82
C VAL A 4 -47.66 -27.96 -28.40
N SER A 5 -47.52 -26.71 -27.90
CA SER A 5 -48.24 -25.48 -28.35
C SER A 5 -47.74 -24.26 -27.55
N SER A 6 -47.82 -23.00 -27.97
CA SER A 6 -47.71 -22.36 -29.30
C SER A 6 -47.58 -20.83 -29.10
N GLU A 7 -47.24 -20.07 -30.14
CA GLU A 7 -47.01 -18.62 -30.10
C GLU A 7 -48.32 -17.79 -30.02
N LYS A 8 -48.24 -16.55 -29.51
CA LYS A 8 -48.47 -15.37 -30.36
C LYS A 8 -47.93 -14.06 -29.74
N SER A 9 -47.56 -13.13 -30.61
CA SER A 9 -47.36 -11.70 -30.32
C SER A 9 -48.48 -10.91 -31.01
N GLU A 10 -48.85 -9.74 -30.50
CA GLU A 10 -49.63 -8.77 -31.26
C GLU A 10 -49.35 -7.33 -30.81
N SER A 11 -49.20 -6.42 -31.76
CA SER A 11 -48.96 -5.00 -31.56
C SER A 11 -50.23 -4.20 -31.82
N VAL A 12 -50.42 -3.08 -31.10
CA VAL A 12 -51.45 -2.09 -31.44
C VAL A 12 -50.76 -0.84 -31.97
N THR A 13 -51.10 -0.47 -33.20
CA THR A 13 -50.58 0.72 -33.89
C THR A 13 -51.56 1.88 -33.75
N SER A 14 -51.07 3.11 -33.90
CA SER A 14 -51.84 4.35 -33.88
C SER A 14 -52.98 4.39 -34.91
N THR A 15 -54.07 5.09 -34.58
CA THR A 15 -54.98 5.66 -35.60
C THR A 15 -55.30 7.12 -35.24
N THR A 16 -54.95 8.03 -36.13
CA THR A 16 -55.39 9.43 -36.12
C THR A 16 -56.87 9.53 -36.51
N ASN A 17 -57.57 10.57 -36.05
CA ASN A 17 -58.74 11.04 -36.78
C ASN A 17 -58.77 12.58 -36.79
N SER A 18 -59.03 13.16 -37.96
CA SER A 18 -59.09 14.61 -38.17
C SER A 18 -60.40 14.95 -38.84
N THR A 19 -61.13 15.91 -38.28
CA THR A 19 -62.31 16.48 -38.93
C THR A 19 -62.14 17.98 -39.00
N SER A 20 -61.92 18.49 -40.21
CA SER A 20 -62.00 19.92 -40.50
C SER A 20 -63.44 20.29 -40.83
N ASN A 21 -63.85 21.51 -40.52
CA ASN A 21 -64.94 22.16 -41.23
C ASN A 21 -64.71 23.68 -41.28
N GLN A 22 -65.14 24.29 -42.39
CA GLN A 22 -65.13 25.73 -42.62
C GLN A 22 -66.42 26.35 -42.00
N GLN A 23 -66.79 27.62 -42.10
CA GLN A 23 -66.63 28.58 -43.20
C GLN A 23 -67.13 29.99 -42.80
N GLU A 24 -66.49 31.07 -43.30
CA GLU A 24 -67.07 32.42 -43.53
C GLU A 24 -67.55 33.29 -42.30
N LYS A 25 -67.74 34.64 -42.35
CA LYS A 25 -67.37 35.73 -43.30
C LYS A 25 -67.79 37.13 -42.82
N LEU A 26 -66.85 38.11 -42.82
CA LEU A 26 -67.04 39.58 -42.63
C LEU A 26 -67.64 39.96 -41.24
N THR A 27 -67.55 41.17 -40.66
CA THR A 27 -67.10 42.55 -41.02
C THR A 27 -66.63 43.23 -39.68
N SER A 28 -66.14 44.47 -39.50
CA SER A 28 -65.97 45.68 -40.32
C SER A 28 -64.89 46.65 -39.74
N THR A 29 -64.70 47.78 -40.43
CA THR A 29 -64.35 49.14 -39.95
C THR A 29 -64.91 49.49 -38.54
N SER A 30 -64.34 50.43 -37.75
CA SER A 30 -63.58 51.64 -38.14
C SER A 30 -62.59 52.19 -37.10
N GLU A 31 -61.61 52.95 -37.60
CA GLU A 31 -60.71 53.82 -36.81
C GLU A 31 -61.39 55.16 -36.43
N SER A 32 -60.90 55.84 -35.39
CA SER A 32 -61.03 57.30 -35.20
C SER A 32 -59.97 57.81 -34.21
N THR A 33 -59.47 59.03 -34.39
CA THR A 33 -58.24 59.54 -33.76
C THR A 33 -58.43 60.82 -32.94
N SER A 34 -57.56 60.98 -31.92
CA SER A 34 -56.95 62.25 -31.45
C SER A 34 -57.81 63.48 -31.10
N SER A 35 -57.69 63.97 -29.85
CA SER A 35 -57.24 65.35 -29.45
C SER A 35 -57.08 65.40 -27.92
N LYS A 36 -55.99 65.89 -27.31
CA LYS A 36 -55.63 67.31 -27.03
C LYS A 36 -56.82 68.16 -26.52
N ASN A 37 -56.70 69.00 -25.48
CA ASN A 37 -55.58 69.89 -25.18
C ASN A 37 -55.64 70.48 -23.74
N THR A 38 -54.51 70.95 -23.18
CA THR A 38 -54.35 72.03 -22.15
C THR A 38 -55.07 71.95 -20.77
N THR A 39 -54.77 72.73 -19.72
CA THR A 39 -53.54 73.34 -19.12
C THR A 39 -53.97 74.08 -17.84
N SER A 40 -53.20 74.02 -16.75
CA SER A 40 -53.06 75.14 -15.77
C SER A 40 -51.91 74.91 -14.80
N SER A 41 -51.24 75.99 -14.41
CA SER A 41 -50.14 76.03 -13.44
C SER A 41 -50.47 76.99 -12.30
N SER A 42 -49.83 76.85 -11.15
CA SER A 42 -49.67 77.94 -10.18
C SER A 42 -48.31 77.88 -9.48
N ASP A 43 -47.49 78.91 -9.70
CA ASP A 43 -46.19 79.10 -9.06
C ASP A 43 -46.32 79.81 -7.70
N THR A 44 -45.37 79.56 -6.80
CA THR A 44 -44.58 80.59 -6.06
C THR A 44 -43.43 79.88 -5.32
N LYS A 45 -42.15 80.17 -5.62
CA LYS A 45 -41.27 81.21 -5.02
C LYS A 45 -41.23 81.18 -3.48
N SER A 46 -40.08 81.28 -2.80
CA SER A 46 -38.65 81.47 -3.18
C SER A 46 -37.77 81.19 -1.92
N VAL A 47 -36.43 81.23 -1.85
CA VAL A 47 -35.36 81.97 -2.55
C VAL A 47 -34.05 81.14 -2.58
N ALA A 48 -33.01 81.64 -3.26
CA ALA A 48 -31.60 81.21 -3.17
C ALA A 48 -30.95 81.62 -1.80
N SER A 49 -29.70 81.31 -1.41
CA SER A 49 -28.45 81.04 -2.16
C SER A 49 -27.52 80.05 -1.36
N THR A 50 -26.21 79.80 -1.59
CA THR A 50 -25.14 80.47 -2.37
C THR A 50 -23.95 79.53 -2.72
N SER A 51 -23.00 80.08 -3.49
CA SER A 51 -21.56 79.76 -3.68
C SER A 51 -20.74 79.28 -2.44
N SER A 52 -19.56 78.64 -2.55
CA SER A 52 -18.79 78.07 -3.69
C SER A 52 -17.47 77.37 -3.24
N THR A 53 -16.72 76.87 -4.25
CA THR A 53 -15.23 76.79 -4.34
C THR A 53 -14.45 75.67 -3.64
N GLU A 54 -13.33 75.30 -4.29
CA GLU A 54 -12.55 74.08 -4.11
C GLU A 54 -11.28 74.28 -3.23
N GLN A 55 -10.83 73.21 -2.56
CA GLN A 55 -9.41 72.81 -2.36
C GLN A 55 -8.43 73.74 -1.57
N PRO A 56 -7.19 73.31 -1.21
CA PRO A 56 -6.64 71.94 -1.01
C PRO A 56 -5.70 71.81 0.26
N ILE A 57 -4.88 70.73 0.31
CA ILE A 57 -3.53 70.59 0.96
C ILE A 57 -3.39 69.98 2.39
N ASN A 58 -2.88 68.73 2.40
CA ASN A 58 -1.80 68.07 3.18
C ASN A 58 -1.65 68.07 4.73
N THR A 59 -1.14 66.90 5.19
CA THR A 59 -0.15 66.66 6.29
C THR A 59 -0.55 66.87 7.77
N SER A 60 -0.03 66.13 8.76
CA SER A 60 0.93 64.99 8.75
C SER A 60 0.74 64.01 9.93
N THR A 61 1.37 62.84 9.79
CA THR A 61 1.93 61.93 10.82
C THR A 61 1.97 62.38 12.30
N ASN A 62 1.63 61.47 13.23
CA ASN A 62 2.69 60.84 14.06
C ASN A 62 2.29 59.52 14.77
N GLN A 63 3.31 58.77 15.19
CA GLN A 63 3.19 57.59 16.07
C GLN A 63 3.40 57.99 17.55
N SER A 64 2.80 57.24 18.50
CA SER A 64 3.46 56.96 19.80
C SER A 64 2.80 55.81 20.59
N THR A 65 3.52 54.68 20.68
CA THR A 65 3.68 53.77 21.84
C THR A 65 2.52 53.42 22.78
N ALA A 66 2.31 52.11 22.91
CA ALA A 66 1.42 51.42 23.85
C ALA A 66 1.79 51.52 25.35
N SER A 67 0.85 51.11 26.22
CA SER A 67 1.13 50.32 27.43
C SER A 67 -0.11 49.53 27.89
N ASN A 68 0.11 48.38 28.51
CA ASN A 68 -0.93 47.48 29.03
C ASN A 68 -1.49 47.96 30.38
N ASN A 69 -2.74 47.59 30.71
CA ASN A 69 -3.00 46.95 32.00
C ASN A 69 -4.31 46.14 32.05
N THR A 70 -4.38 45.20 32.99
CA THR A 70 -5.48 44.22 33.16
C THR A 70 -6.26 44.40 34.46
N SER A 71 -7.56 44.11 34.44
CA SER A 71 -8.43 43.87 35.61
C SER A 71 -9.57 42.93 35.16
N GLN A 72 -9.83 41.75 35.75
CA GLN A 72 -10.15 41.35 37.14
C GLN A 72 -11.67 41.31 37.39
N SER A 73 -12.23 40.11 37.60
CA SER A 73 -13.54 39.88 38.25
C SER A 73 -13.62 38.44 38.80
N THR A 74 -13.47 38.23 40.12
CA THR A 74 -14.50 37.86 41.12
C THR A 74 -14.80 36.35 41.34
N THR A 75 -14.59 35.95 42.60
CA THR A 75 -14.83 34.70 43.37
C THR A 75 -16.33 34.40 43.66
N PRO A 76 -16.80 33.20 44.16
CA PRO A 76 -16.27 32.51 45.36
C PRO A 76 -16.36 30.97 45.58
N SER A 77 -15.24 30.41 46.08
CA SER A 77 -15.05 29.62 47.32
C SER A 77 -16.04 28.52 47.79
N SER A 78 -15.51 27.32 48.10
CA SER A 78 -15.61 26.72 49.46
C SER A 78 -14.70 25.48 49.72
N ALA A 79 -14.28 25.32 50.99
CA ALA A 79 -13.95 24.06 51.70
C ALA A 79 -12.79 23.11 51.25
N ASN A 80 -11.55 23.61 51.31
CA ASN A 80 -10.41 23.05 52.09
C ASN A 80 -10.49 21.60 52.68
N LEU A 81 -9.49 20.73 52.41
CA LEU A 81 -8.79 19.97 53.49
C LEU A 81 -7.41 19.35 53.08
N ASN A 82 -6.49 19.42 54.05
CA ASN A 82 -5.13 18.85 54.21
C ASN A 82 -4.98 17.32 53.91
N LYS A 83 -3.78 16.70 53.77
CA LYS A 83 -2.43 17.04 54.30
C LYS A 83 -1.24 16.31 53.63
N THR A 84 -0.05 16.94 53.66
CA THR A 84 1.34 16.38 53.71
C THR A 84 1.80 15.21 52.83
N SER A 85 2.88 15.47 52.08
CA SER A 85 3.95 14.52 51.74
C SER A 85 5.04 14.50 52.84
N THR A 86 5.76 13.39 53.01
CA THR A 86 7.07 13.31 53.70
C THR A 86 7.93 12.20 53.12
N THR A 87 9.24 12.43 53.05
CA THR A 87 10.24 11.56 52.40
C THR A 87 11.07 10.77 53.42
N SER A 88 11.48 9.54 53.08
CA SER A 88 12.64 8.89 53.72
C SER A 88 13.27 7.81 52.84
N THR A 89 14.59 7.67 52.92
CA THR A 89 15.42 6.74 52.13
C THR A 89 16.00 5.64 53.01
N SER A 90 16.10 4.40 52.51
CA SER A 90 16.94 3.35 53.09
C SER A 90 17.37 2.32 52.03
N THR A 91 18.43 1.57 52.28
CA THR A 91 19.15 0.76 51.27
C THR A 91 19.42 -0.68 51.70
N ALA A 92 19.27 -1.60 50.73
CA ALA A 92 19.78 -2.98 50.72
C ALA A 92 19.08 -4.00 51.67
N PRO A 93 19.32 -5.32 51.51
CA PRO A 93 18.95 -6.09 50.31
C PRO A 93 18.24 -7.44 50.62
N VAL A 94 17.99 -8.26 49.57
CA VAL A 94 17.52 -9.67 49.59
C VAL A 94 16.03 -9.85 49.97
N LYS A 95 15.16 -10.31 49.06
CA LYS A 95 15.08 -11.74 48.64
C LYS A 95 14.24 -11.91 47.35
N ILE A 96 14.58 -12.88 46.52
CA ILE A 96 13.82 -13.22 45.30
C ILE A 96 12.42 -13.74 45.68
N ARG A 97 11.38 -13.22 45.04
CA ARG A 97 10.05 -13.86 44.94
C ARG A 97 9.59 -13.83 43.49
N THR A 98 9.04 -14.94 43.03
CA THR A 98 8.45 -15.08 41.70
C THR A 98 7.23 -14.17 41.58
N PHE A 99 7.28 -13.19 40.66
CA PHE A 99 6.09 -12.46 40.26
C PHE A 99 5.32 -13.27 39.23
N SER A 100 4.26 -13.95 39.70
CA SER A 100 3.19 -14.40 38.82
C SER A 100 2.71 -13.22 37.98
N ARG A 101 2.63 -13.37 36.66
CA ARG A 101 2.05 -12.34 35.78
C ARG A 101 0.56 -12.23 36.09
N LEU A 102 0.18 -11.28 36.96
CA LEU A 102 -1.20 -10.81 37.02
C LEU A 102 -1.57 -10.35 35.62
N ALA A 103 -2.68 -10.86 35.10
CA ALA A 103 -3.21 -10.40 33.84
C ALA A 103 -3.53 -8.90 33.99
N MET A 104 -2.84 -8.06 33.22
CA MET A 104 -3.31 -6.70 33.00
C MET A 104 -4.60 -6.82 32.19
N SER A 105 -5.74 -6.80 32.88
CA SER A 105 -7.00 -6.43 32.27
C SER A 105 -6.88 -4.96 31.88
N THR A 106 -6.29 -4.71 30.70
CA THR A 106 -6.35 -3.44 30.02
C THR A 106 -7.81 -3.20 29.63
N PHE A 107 -8.59 -2.71 30.60
CA PHE A 107 -9.71 -1.84 30.32
C PHE A 107 -9.12 -0.66 29.55
N ALA A 108 -9.13 -0.78 28.22
CA ALA A 108 -8.90 0.35 27.35
C ALA A 108 -9.90 1.41 27.80
N SER A 109 -9.39 2.53 28.34
CA SER A 109 -10.25 3.67 28.60
C SER A 109 -10.85 4.04 27.26
N ALA A 110 -12.15 3.78 27.10
CA ALA A 110 -12.86 4.05 25.87
C ALA A 110 -12.86 5.57 25.70
N ALA A 111 -11.88 6.06 24.95
CA ALA A 111 -11.77 7.46 24.59
C ALA A 111 -13.12 7.86 24.04
N THR A 112 -13.78 8.82 24.68
CA THR A 112 -15.16 9.18 24.39
C THR A 112 -15.20 9.97 23.09
N THR A 113 -14.98 9.27 21.99
CA THR A 113 -15.03 9.79 20.63
C THR A 113 -16.46 10.20 20.35
N THR A 114 -16.72 11.50 20.48
CA THR A 114 -17.96 12.12 20.03
C THR A 114 -18.24 11.65 18.60
N ALA A 115 -19.38 10.99 18.38
CA ALA A 115 -19.66 10.44 17.07
C ALA A 115 -19.69 11.57 16.02
N LEU A 116 -19.02 11.36 14.89
CA LEU A 116 -19.03 12.30 13.78
C LEU A 116 -20.39 12.20 13.08
N THR A 117 -21.30 13.13 13.37
CA THR A 117 -22.68 13.08 12.87
C THR A 117 -22.90 13.83 11.55
N ALA A 118 -21.97 14.72 11.19
CA ALA A 118 -21.94 15.42 9.90
C ALA A 118 -20.48 15.62 9.47
N ASN A 119 -20.16 15.32 8.22
CA ASN A 119 -18.81 15.46 7.67
C ASN A 119 -18.61 16.87 7.09
N THR A 120 -17.35 17.25 6.89
CA THR A 120 -17.01 18.27 5.89
C THR A 120 -16.50 17.55 4.66
N ILE A 121 -17.14 17.80 3.51
CA ILE A 121 -16.96 17.08 2.26
C ILE A 121 -16.31 18.01 1.24
N THR A 122 -15.22 17.55 0.63
CA THR A 122 -14.65 18.13 -0.59
C THR A 122 -15.15 17.33 -1.79
N VAL A 123 -16.14 17.87 -2.50
CA VAL A 123 -16.50 17.38 -3.83
C VAL A 123 -15.39 17.79 -4.79
N ASN A 124 -14.93 16.86 -5.62
CA ASN A 124 -13.94 17.05 -6.68
C ASN A 124 -14.39 16.30 -7.93
N LYS A 125 -13.64 16.39 -9.03
CA LYS A 125 -14.05 15.75 -10.29
C LYS A 125 -14.29 14.23 -10.20
N ASP A 126 -13.55 13.53 -9.35
CA ASP A 126 -13.55 12.06 -9.31
C ASP A 126 -14.64 11.49 -8.39
N ASN A 127 -15.08 12.26 -7.38
CA ASN A 127 -16.25 11.92 -6.55
C ASN A 127 -17.53 12.69 -6.92
N LEU A 128 -17.52 13.58 -7.92
CA LEU A 128 -18.67 14.43 -8.28
C LEU A 128 -19.98 13.63 -8.46
N LYS A 129 -19.93 12.47 -9.12
CA LYS A 129 -21.11 11.62 -9.35
C LYS A 129 -21.61 10.85 -8.13
N GLN A 130 -20.87 10.86 -7.02
CA GLN A 130 -21.31 10.36 -5.71
C GLN A 130 -22.14 11.42 -4.97
N TYR A 131 -21.77 12.69 -5.09
CA TYR A 131 -22.37 13.79 -4.32
C TYR A 131 -23.35 14.67 -5.11
N MET A 132 -23.30 14.66 -6.44
CA MET A 132 -24.07 15.58 -7.29
C MET A 132 -24.74 14.90 -8.49
N THR A 133 -25.95 15.37 -8.82
CA THR A 133 -26.78 14.85 -9.90
C THR A 133 -26.90 15.86 -11.04
N THR A 134 -26.59 15.44 -12.26
CA THR A 134 -26.79 16.23 -13.49
C THR A 134 -28.18 15.96 -14.08
N SER A 135 -28.90 16.99 -14.53
CA SER A 135 -30.25 16.87 -15.09
C SER A 135 -30.48 17.78 -16.32
N GLY A 136 -31.54 17.48 -17.08
CA GLY A 136 -31.84 18.16 -18.35
C GLY A 136 -30.80 17.84 -19.42
N ASN A 137 -30.32 18.86 -20.14
CA ASN A 137 -29.26 18.75 -21.14
C ASN A 137 -27.84 18.60 -20.53
N ALA A 138 -27.70 18.63 -19.20
CA ALA A 138 -26.39 18.63 -18.57
C ALA A 138 -25.64 17.29 -18.72
N THR A 139 -24.41 17.37 -19.22
CA THR A 139 -23.50 16.24 -19.38
C THR A 139 -22.21 16.45 -18.58
N TYR A 140 -21.47 15.38 -18.29
CA TYR A 140 -20.28 15.43 -17.44
C TYR A 140 -19.13 14.59 -18.00
N ASP A 141 -17.95 15.18 -18.07
CA ASP A 141 -16.69 14.49 -18.30
C ASP A 141 -15.85 14.48 -17.01
N GLN A 142 -15.67 13.29 -16.44
CA GLN A 142 -14.88 13.07 -15.23
C GLN A 142 -13.38 13.33 -15.45
N SER A 143 -12.86 13.12 -16.66
CA SER A 143 -11.42 13.26 -16.91
C SER A 143 -10.96 14.71 -16.77
N THR A 144 -11.74 15.66 -17.29
CA THR A 144 -11.49 17.11 -17.21
C THR A 144 -12.21 17.79 -16.03
N GLY A 145 -13.22 17.16 -15.44
CA GLY A 145 -14.08 17.77 -14.41
C GLY A 145 -15.12 18.75 -14.98
N VAL A 146 -15.38 18.72 -16.28
CA VAL A 146 -16.30 19.66 -16.96
C VAL A 146 -17.73 19.15 -16.94
N VAL A 147 -18.61 19.91 -16.28
CA VAL A 147 -20.07 19.83 -16.47
C VAL A 147 -20.43 20.78 -17.61
N THR A 148 -20.88 20.25 -18.74
CA THR A 148 -21.49 21.04 -19.81
C THR A 148 -22.98 21.13 -19.53
N LEU A 149 -23.46 22.30 -19.11
CA LEU A 149 -24.87 22.52 -18.74
C LEU A 149 -25.74 22.64 -20.00
N THR A 150 -25.30 23.43 -20.98
CA THR A 150 -25.94 23.57 -22.28
C THR A 150 -24.91 23.64 -23.40
N GLN A 151 -25.28 23.16 -24.58
CA GLN A 151 -24.54 23.41 -25.82
C GLN A 151 -24.94 24.77 -26.42
N ASP A 152 -24.19 25.27 -27.40
CA ASP A 152 -24.55 26.47 -28.16
C ASP A 152 -25.68 26.19 -29.19
N THR A 153 -26.83 25.74 -28.66
CA THR A 153 -28.05 25.39 -29.39
C THR A 153 -29.26 26.00 -28.69
N THR A 154 -30.40 26.13 -29.38
CA THR A 154 -31.61 26.75 -28.83
C THR A 154 -32.36 25.84 -27.86
N SER A 155 -33.17 26.44 -26.99
CA SER A 155 -34.14 25.76 -26.11
C SER A 155 -33.53 24.67 -25.20
N GLN A 156 -32.31 24.87 -24.69
CA GLN A 156 -31.66 23.96 -23.75
C GLN A 156 -31.94 24.39 -22.30
N LYS A 157 -31.98 23.43 -21.38
CA LYS A 157 -31.83 23.66 -19.94
C LYS A 157 -31.04 22.51 -19.32
N GLY A 158 -29.94 22.80 -18.65
CA GLY A 158 -29.20 21.80 -17.88
C GLY A 158 -28.78 22.31 -16.52
N ALA A 159 -28.72 21.40 -15.56
CA ALA A 159 -28.35 21.70 -14.19
C ALA A 159 -27.47 20.61 -13.58
N ILE A 160 -26.75 20.98 -12.53
CA ILE A 160 -26.16 20.06 -11.56
C ILE A 160 -26.59 20.48 -10.14
N THR A 161 -27.05 19.52 -9.34
CA THR A 161 -27.55 19.74 -7.98
C THR A 161 -26.78 18.90 -6.96
N LEU A 162 -26.60 19.43 -5.75
CA LEU A 162 -25.96 18.72 -4.64
C LEU A 162 -26.99 17.79 -3.97
N GLY A 163 -26.59 16.54 -3.68
CA GLY A 163 -27.45 15.53 -3.05
C GLY A 163 -27.58 15.64 -1.53
N THR A 164 -26.98 16.66 -0.92
CA THR A 164 -26.94 16.88 0.54
C THR A 164 -27.13 18.35 0.84
N ARG A 165 -27.73 18.71 1.99
CA ARG A 165 -27.90 20.12 2.37
C ARG A 165 -26.60 20.66 2.97
N ILE A 166 -26.32 21.93 2.71
CA ILE A 166 -25.15 22.65 3.24
C ILE A 166 -25.52 23.33 4.55
N ASP A 167 -24.74 23.15 5.63
CA ASP A 167 -24.88 23.95 6.87
C ASP A 167 -24.29 25.36 6.68
N SER A 168 -25.13 26.40 6.61
CA SER A 168 -24.64 27.80 6.54
C SER A 168 -24.14 28.34 7.88
N ASN A 169 -24.18 27.54 8.95
CA ASN A 169 -23.44 27.79 10.19
C ASN A 169 -22.00 27.25 10.12
N LYS A 170 -21.53 26.77 8.95
CA LYS A 170 -20.12 26.54 8.60
C LYS A 170 -19.80 27.24 7.29
N SER A 171 -18.51 27.33 6.97
CA SER A 171 -18.05 27.85 5.69
C SER A 171 -18.34 26.84 4.56
N PHE A 172 -18.49 27.35 3.34
CA PHE A 172 -18.49 26.52 2.13
C PHE A 172 -17.77 27.27 1.00
N HIS A 173 -17.15 26.52 0.08
CA HIS A 173 -16.27 27.11 -0.94
C HIS A 173 -16.37 26.34 -2.26
N PHE A 174 -16.87 26.98 -3.32
CA PHE A 174 -16.62 26.55 -4.70
C PHE A 174 -15.34 27.20 -5.21
N SER A 175 -14.42 26.42 -5.77
CA SER A 175 -13.29 26.95 -6.53
C SER A 175 -13.10 26.13 -7.81
N GLY A 176 -13.14 26.79 -8.96
CA GLY A 176 -13.13 26.13 -10.26
C GLY A 176 -13.08 27.13 -11.40
N LYS A 177 -13.70 26.78 -12.53
CA LYS A 177 -13.80 27.67 -13.70
C LYS A 177 -15.18 27.64 -14.33
N VAL A 178 -15.53 28.73 -15.02
CA VAL A 178 -16.76 28.86 -15.81
C VAL A 178 -16.41 29.23 -17.24
N ASN A 179 -16.94 28.48 -18.21
CA ASN A 179 -17.10 28.94 -19.57
C ASN A 179 -18.53 29.47 -19.72
N LEU A 180 -18.64 30.78 -19.99
CA LEU A 180 -19.91 31.49 -20.14
C LEU A 180 -20.32 31.66 -21.62
N GLY A 181 -19.51 31.17 -22.56
CA GLY A 181 -19.78 31.15 -24.00
C GLY A 181 -18.90 32.11 -24.82
N ASN A 182 -19.46 32.57 -25.95
CA ASN A 182 -18.77 33.39 -26.94
C ASN A 182 -19.61 34.57 -27.47
N LYS A 183 -20.83 34.77 -26.95
CA LYS A 183 -21.78 35.82 -27.34
C LYS A 183 -22.40 36.42 -26.09
N TYR A 184 -22.82 37.68 -26.13
CA TYR A 184 -23.49 38.37 -25.01
C TYR A 184 -24.19 39.64 -25.49
N GLU A 185 -24.92 40.32 -24.61
CA GLU A 185 -25.61 41.59 -24.85
C GLU A 185 -24.80 42.57 -25.73
N GLY A 186 -25.39 42.98 -26.85
CA GLY A 186 -24.78 43.85 -27.87
C GLY A 186 -23.66 43.22 -28.73
N HIS A 187 -23.25 41.97 -28.46
CA HIS A 187 -22.13 41.27 -29.08
C HIS A 187 -22.54 39.83 -29.46
N GLY A 188 -23.42 39.73 -30.46
CA GLY A 188 -24.05 38.48 -30.86
C GLY A 188 -25.26 38.10 -29.99
N ASN A 189 -25.95 37.04 -30.40
CA ASN A 189 -27.19 36.58 -29.75
C ASN A 189 -26.88 35.59 -28.61
N GLY A 190 -26.19 36.07 -27.57
CA GLY A 190 -25.77 35.27 -26.41
C GLY A 190 -26.84 35.17 -25.34
N GLY A 191 -27.03 33.97 -24.78
CA GLY A 191 -28.02 33.75 -23.72
C GLY A 191 -28.07 32.30 -23.23
N ASP A 192 -28.74 32.02 -22.12
CA ASP A 192 -29.33 33.01 -21.20
C ASP A 192 -28.25 33.46 -20.18
N GLY A 193 -27.72 32.50 -19.42
CA GLY A 193 -26.67 32.70 -18.41
C GLY A 193 -26.62 31.53 -17.42
N ILE A 194 -25.68 31.60 -16.47
CA ILE A 194 -25.46 30.57 -15.45
C ILE A 194 -25.77 31.12 -14.07
N GLY A 195 -26.71 30.48 -13.36
CA GLY A 195 -27.08 30.78 -11.99
C GLY A 195 -26.59 29.74 -10.98
N PHE A 196 -26.08 30.23 -9.85
CA PHE A 196 -25.63 29.45 -8.70
C PHE A 196 -26.57 29.76 -7.54
N ALA A 197 -27.53 28.87 -7.27
CA ALA A 197 -28.65 29.10 -6.36
C ALA A 197 -28.55 28.27 -5.08
N PHE A 198 -28.80 28.93 -3.95
CA PHE A 198 -28.94 28.36 -2.61
C PHE A 198 -30.40 28.46 -2.20
N SER A 199 -31.12 27.33 -2.25
CA SER A 199 -32.56 27.25 -2.03
C SER A 199 -32.89 26.74 -0.62
N PRO A 200 -33.83 27.37 0.12
CA PRO A 200 -34.40 26.77 1.32
C PRO A 200 -35.33 25.58 0.98
N GLY A 201 -35.80 25.49 -0.27
CA GLY A 201 -36.61 24.38 -0.81
C GLY A 201 -35.86 23.04 -0.85
N VAL A 202 -36.42 22.05 -1.54
CA VAL A 202 -35.94 20.66 -1.42
C VAL A 202 -34.68 20.38 -2.24
N LEU A 203 -33.97 19.32 -1.85
CA LEU A 203 -32.85 18.78 -2.61
C LEU A 203 -33.27 18.38 -4.03
N GLY A 204 -32.44 18.70 -5.01
CA GLY A 204 -32.65 18.36 -6.42
C GLY A 204 -33.48 19.35 -7.24
N GLU A 205 -34.16 20.32 -6.62
CA GLU A 205 -34.86 21.39 -7.33
C GLU A 205 -33.90 22.37 -8.04
N THR A 206 -34.39 23.01 -9.11
CA THR A 206 -33.63 23.95 -9.96
C THR A 206 -34.54 25.10 -10.39
N GLY A 207 -34.01 26.33 -10.50
CA GLY A 207 -34.78 27.45 -11.05
C GLY A 207 -35.05 27.29 -12.55
N LEU A 208 -35.87 28.17 -13.10
CA LEU A 208 -36.33 28.14 -14.49
C LEU A 208 -35.25 28.64 -15.48
N ASN A 209 -35.52 28.40 -16.76
CA ASN A 209 -34.77 28.91 -17.90
C ASN A 209 -35.12 30.38 -18.25
N GLY A 210 -34.40 30.99 -19.18
CA GLY A 210 -34.60 32.38 -19.57
C GLY A 210 -34.20 33.36 -18.46
N ALA A 211 -34.96 34.45 -18.31
CA ALA A 211 -34.70 35.54 -17.37
C ALA A 211 -34.60 35.13 -15.88
N ALA A 212 -35.08 33.94 -15.51
CA ALA A 212 -34.86 33.35 -14.19
C ALA A 212 -33.39 32.98 -13.93
N VAL A 213 -32.61 32.75 -14.99
CA VAL A 213 -31.20 32.35 -15.01
C VAL A 213 -30.88 31.29 -13.97
N GLY A 214 -31.71 30.23 -13.91
CA GLY A 214 -31.51 29.11 -12.98
C GLY A 214 -31.81 29.38 -11.49
N ILE A 215 -32.19 30.61 -11.12
CA ILE A 215 -32.48 31.01 -9.73
C ILE A 215 -33.99 31.30 -9.54
N GLY A 216 -34.60 32.04 -10.48
CA GLY A 216 -36.04 32.31 -10.47
C GLY A 216 -36.87 31.03 -10.55
N GLY A 217 -37.99 30.97 -9.84
CA GLY A 217 -38.80 29.77 -9.62
C GLY A 217 -38.54 29.08 -8.28
N LEU A 218 -37.35 29.21 -7.69
CA LEU A 218 -37.04 28.73 -6.34
C LEU A 218 -37.55 29.77 -5.32
N SER A 219 -38.42 29.40 -4.39
CA SER A 219 -39.00 30.35 -3.41
C SER A 219 -38.04 30.72 -2.27
N ASN A 220 -37.96 32.01 -1.93
CA ASN A 220 -37.10 32.59 -0.88
C ASN A 220 -35.60 32.18 -0.96
N ALA A 221 -35.12 31.87 -2.16
CA ALA A 221 -33.75 31.53 -2.45
C ALA A 221 -32.87 32.78 -2.64
N PHE A 222 -31.57 32.59 -2.55
CA PHE A 222 -30.56 33.58 -2.95
C PHE A 222 -29.46 32.91 -3.79
N GLY A 223 -28.64 33.71 -4.45
CA GLY A 223 -27.57 33.18 -5.29
C GLY A 223 -26.80 34.26 -6.03
N PHE A 224 -26.03 33.83 -7.03
CA PHE A 224 -25.30 34.70 -7.94
C PHE A 224 -25.53 34.25 -9.38
N LYS A 225 -25.74 35.19 -10.31
CA LYS A 225 -25.82 34.91 -11.75
C LYS A 225 -24.67 35.56 -12.51
N LEU A 226 -24.13 34.81 -13.47
CA LEU A 226 -23.34 35.32 -14.59
C LEU A 226 -24.27 35.36 -15.80
N ASP A 227 -24.65 36.56 -16.21
CA ASP A 227 -25.73 36.79 -17.17
C ASP A 227 -25.19 37.32 -18.49
N THR A 228 -25.70 36.80 -19.61
CA THR A 228 -25.29 37.17 -20.96
C THR A 228 -26.37 37.86 -21.79
N TYR A 229 -27.62 37.93 -21.33
CA TYR A 229 -28.76 38.46 -22.08
C TYR A 229 -29.54 39.48 -21.25
N HIS A 230 -29.49 40.78 -21.57
CA HIS A 230 -30.08 41.79 -20.70
C HIS A 230 -31.61 41.85 -20.88
N ASN A 231 -32.37 41.32 -19.91
CA ASN A 231 -33.84 41.37 -19.91
C ASN A 231 -34.37 42.78 -19.59
N THR A 232 -34.17 43.71 -20.53
CA THR A 232 -34.48 45.15 -20.42
C THR A 232 -35.97 45.43 -20.18
N SER A 233 -36.85 44.64 -20.80
CA SER A 233 -38.30 44.68 -20.57
C SER A 233 -38.69 43.60 -19.56
N THR A 234 -39.62 43.92 -18.65
CA THR A 234 -40.11 43.00 -17.63
C THR A 234 -40.58 41.67 -18.27
N PRO A 235 -40.00 40.53 -17.90
CA PRO A 235 -40.42 39.22 -18.38
C PRO A 235 -41.89 38.92 -18.05
N ASN A 236 -42.49 37.97 -18.78
CA ASN A 236 -43.82 37.47 -18.45
C ASN A 236 -43.83 36.78 -17.06
N ALA A 237 -44.99 36.73 -16.40
CA ALA A 237 -45.08 36.23 -15.02
C ALA A 237 -44.62 34.76 -14.86
N SER A 238 -44.75 33.94 -15.91
CA SER A 238 -44.26 32.56 -15.97
C SER A 238 -42.73 32.44 -15.99
N ALA A 239 -42.00 33.46 -16.45
CA ALA A 239 -40.54 33.49 -16.44
C ALA A 239 -39.93 33.76 -15.06
N LYS A 240 -40.75 34.07 -14.04
CA LYS A 240 -40.35 34.21 -12.62
C LYS A 240 -39.12 35.12 -12.39
N ALA A 241 -39.05 36.23 -13.12
CA ALA A 241 -38.02 37.26 -12.96
C ALA A 241 -38.59 38.65 -13.24
N LYS A 242 -37.96 39.67 -12.65
CA LYS A 242 -38.14 41.08 -13.03
C LYS A 242 -37.25 41.43 -14.23
N ALA A 243 -37.39 42.65 -14.75
CA ALA A 243 -36.41 43.21 -15.67
C ALA A 243 -35.03 43.32 -15.00
N ASP A 244 -33.97 43.27 -15.81
CA ASP A 244 -32.61 43.49 -15.32
C ASP A 244 -32.28 44.99 -15.13
N PRO A 245 -31.31 45.32 -14.24
CA PRO A 245 -31.11 46.70 -13.82
C PRO A 245 -30.55 47.58 -14.93
N SER A 246 -31.14 48.76 -15.13
CA SER A 246 -30.68 49.73 -16.14
C SER A 246 -29.21 50.16 -15.98
N SER A 247 -28.60 49.97 -14.80
CA SER A 247 -27.17 50.18 -14.55
C SER A 247 -26.23 49.19 -15.26
N VAL A 248 -26.74 48.02 -15.69
CA VAL A 248 -25.98 47.03 -16.49
C VAL A 248 -26.50 46.88 -17.93
N ALA A 249 -27.50 47.68 -18.34
CA ALA A 249 -28.02 47.71 -19.69
C ALA A 249 -27.01 48.28 -20.73
N GLY A 250 -27.30 48.08 -22.02
CA GLY A 250 -26.55 48.69 -23.12
C GLY A 250 -25.18 48.05 -23.35
N GLY A 251 -25.16 46.76 -23.65
CA GLY A 251 -23.96 46.02 -24.07
C GLY A 251 -23.10 45.48 -22.93
N GLY A 252 -22.71 44.20 -23.00
CA GLY A 252 -21.88 43.52 -22.01
C GLY A 252 -22.66 42.55 -21.10
N ALA A 253 -22.16 41.33 -20.96
CA ALA A 253 -22.53 40.41 -19.88
C ALA A 253 -22.23 41.03 -18.51
N PHE A 254 -22.95 40.60 -17.46
CA PHE A 254 -22.80 41.11 -16.10
C PHE A 254 -22.84 40.03 -15.02
N GLY A 255 -22.26 40.34 -13.86
CA GLY A 255 -22.32 39.54 -12.64
C GLY A 255 -23.17 40.24 -11.58
N ALA A 256 -24.02 39.49 -10.88
CA ALA A 256 -24.87 40.03 -9.83
C ALA A 256 -25.30 38.96 -8.83
N PHE A 257 -25.45 39.36 -7.56
CA PHE A 257 -26.28 38.60 -6.63
C PHE A 257 -27.76 38.64 -7.05
N VAL A 258 -28.53 37.63 -6.65
CA VAL A 258 -29.96 37.51 -6.92
C VAL A 258 -30.68 37.02 -5.67
N THR A 259 -31.88 37.53 -5.40
CA THR A 259 -32.80 36.93 -4.43
C THR A 259 -34.17 36.71 -5.06
N THR A 260 -34.93 35.74 -4.55
CA THR A 260 -36.33 35.53 -4.92
C THR A 260 -37.29 35.90 -3.78
N ASP A 261 -38.57 36.07 -4.10
CA ASP A 261 -39.65 36.12 -3.11
C ASP A 261 -40.28 34.73 -2.86
N SER A 262 -41.31 34.68 -2.01
CA SER A 262 -42.01 33.44 -1.64
C SER A 262 -42.76 32.79 -2.81
N THR A 263 -42.97 33.52 -3.91
CA THR A 263 -43.55 33.01 -5.16
C THR A 263 -42.48 32.59 -6.19
N GLY A 264 -41.21 32.73 -5.82
CA GLY A 264 -40.05 32.40 -6.65
C GLY A 264 -39.63 33.50 -7.64
N VAL A 265 -40.20 34.71 -7.59
CA VAL A 265 -39.82 35.75 -8.58
C VAL A 265 -38.45 36.34 -8.25
N ALA A 266 -37.48 36.11 -9.14
CA ALA A 266 -36.12 36.64 -9.05
C ALA A 266 -36.08 38.16 -9.19
N SER A 267 -35.23 38.78 -8.37
CA SER A 267 -34.84 40.18 -8.44
C SER A 267 -33.31 40.24 -8.44
N THR A 268 -32.73 40.70 -9.55
CA THR A 268 -31.30 41.01 -9.65
C THR A 268 -30.96 42.08 -8.61
N TYR A 269 -29.97 41.81 -7.75
CA TYR A 269 -29.63 42.69 -6.64
C TYR A 269 -28.85 43.91 -7.13
N THR A 270 -29.17 45.07 -6.56
CA THR A 270 -28.44 46.31 -6.77
C THR A 270 -28.27 47.08 -5.47
N SER A 271 -27.22 47.90 -5.42
CA SER A 271 -26.88 48.76 -4.28
C SER A 271 -26.13 50.01 -4.77
N SER A 272 -25.89 50.96 -3.87
CA SER A 272 -24.97 52.09 -4.12
C SER A 272 -23.49 51.72 -3.91
N SER A 273 -23.18 50.47 -3.54
CA SER A 273 -21.83 50.00 -3.23
C SER A 273 -21.25 49.18 -4.38
N THR A 274 -20.05 49.53 -4.82
CA THR A 274 -19.29 48.74 -5.80
C THR A 274 -18.87 47.37 -5.29
N ALA A 275 -19.07 47.06 -4.00
CA ALA A 275 -18.75 45.76 -3.42
C ALA A 275 -19.79 44.68 -3.76
N ASP A 276 -21.07 45.01 -3.92
CA ASP A 276 -22.15 44.02 -4.09
C ASP A 276 -23.22 44.36 -5.14
N ASN A 277 -23.18 45.56 -5.73
CA ASN A 277 -24.06 45.94 -6.84
C ASN A 277 -23.84 45.09 -8.11
N ALA A 278 -24.88 44.90 -8.93
CA ALA A 278 -24.77 44.32 -10.25
C ALA A 278 -23.79 45.13 -11.12
N ALA A 279 -22.82 44.45 -11.74
CA ALA A 279 -21.75 45.08 -12.52
C ALA A 279 -21.42 44.29 -13.79
N LYS A 280 -21.17 44.99 -14.89
CA LYS A 280 -20.70 44.39 -16.15
C LYS A 280 -19.38 43.65 -15.91
N LEU A 281 -19.17 42.54 -16.62
CA LEU A 281 -17.97 41.71 -16.48
C LEU A 281 -16.74 42.43 -17.06
N ASN A 282 -15.66 42.49 -16.29
CA ASN A 282 -14.35 43.02 -16.73
C ASN A 282 -13.76 42.17 -17.86
N VAL A 283 -14.04 40.86 -17.86
CA VAL A 283 -13.66 39.91 -18.91
C VAL A 283 -14.93 39.37 -19.54
N GLN A 284 -15.20 39.78 -20.78
CA GLN A 284 -16.42 39.44 -21.52
C GLN A 284 -16.29 38.10 -22.27
N PRO A 285 -17.35 37.27 -22.32
CA PRO A 285 -17.28 35.91 -22.90
C PRO A 285 -17.31 35.96 -24.43
N THR A 286 -16.12 36.00 -25.04
CA THR A 286 -15.93 36.25 -26.49
C THR A 286 -15.53 35.02 -27.29
N ASN A 287 -15.10 33.93 -26.64
CA ASN A 287 -14.34 32.86 -27.32
C ASN A 287 -14.42 31.46 -26.67
N ASN A 288 -15.43 31.19 -25.82
CA ASN A 288 -15.58 29.92 -25.10
C ASN A 288 -14.42 29.56 -24.12
N THR A 289 -13.62 30.53 -23.67
CA THR A 289 -12.54 30.28 -22.70
C THR A 289 -13.07 30.17 -21.27
N PHE A 290 -12.70 29.10 -20.57
CA PHE A 290 -12.90 28.95 -19.13
C PHE A 290 -12.15 30.03 -18.33
N GLN A 291 -12.89 30.85 -17.60
CA GLN A 291 -12.36 31.83 -16.64
C GLN A 291 -12.42 31.29 -15.20
N ASP A 292 -11.48 31.69 -14.34
CA ASP A 292 -11.51 31.33 -12.93
C ASP A 292 -12.79 31.84 -12.25
N PHE A 293 -13.46 30.95 -11.52
CA PHE A 293 -14.70 31.25 -10.80
C PHE A 293 -14.69 30.66 -9.40
N ASP A 294 -15.07 31.48 -8.42
CA ASP A 294 -14.96 31.17 -6.99
C ASP A 294 -16.20 31.68 -6.25
N ILE A 295 -16.75 30.89 -5.33
CA ILE A 295 -17.81 31.28 -4.39
C ILE A 295 -17.36 30.82 -3.00
N ASN A 296 -16.78 31.74 -2.23
CA ASN A 296 -16.36 31.51 -0.85
C ASN A 296 -17.37 32.14 0.13
N TYR A 297 -17.93 31.34 1.02
CA TYR A 297 -18.79 31.78 2.11
C TYR A 297 -18.16 31.46 3.46
N ASN A 298 -18.01 32.48 4.31
CA ASN A 298 -17.49 32.32 5.67
C ASN A 298 -18.64 32.10 6.67
N GLY A 299 -18.62 30.92 7.33
CA GLY A 299 -19.68 30.47 8.23
C GLY A 299 -19.89 31.31 9.48
N ASP A 300 -18.88 32.03 9.95
CA ASP A 300 -18.96 32.85 11.16
C ASP A 300 -19.56 34.22 10.85
N THR A 301 -18.92 34.97 9.96
CA THR A 301 -19.29 36.34 9.57
C THR A 301 -20.55 36.41 8.71
N LYS A 302 -20.96 35.28 8.09
CA LYS A 302 -22.05 35.20 7.10
C LYS A 302 -21.77 36.00 5.82
N VAL A 303 -20.48 36.26 5.50
CA VAL A 303 -20.07 36.95 4.28
C VAL A 303 -19.89 35.95 3.14
N MET A 304 -20.58 36.18 2.03
CA MET A 304 -20.35 35.51 0.75
C MET A 304 -19.51 36.42 -0.14
N THR A 305 -18.44 35.88 -0.72
CA THR A 305 -17.58 36.52 -1.71
C THR A 305 -17.56 35.68 -2.97
N VAL A 306 -17.96 36.27 -4.08
CA VAL A 306 -17.96 35.66 -5.42
C VAL A 306 -16.88 36.34 -6.25
N LYS A 307 -16.11 35.56 -7.01
CA LYS A 307 -15.07 36.08 -7.90
C LYS A 307 -15.18 35.43 -9.28
N TYR A 308 -15.13 36.24 -10.34
CA TYR A 308 -15.09 35.79 -11.74
C TYR A 308 -14.00 36.54 -12.49
N ALA A 309 -13.07 35.82 -13.12
CA ALA A 309 -12.01 36.39 -13.97
C ALA A 309 -11.22 37.55 -13.32
N GLY A 310 -11.04 37.52 -11.99
CA GLY A 310 -10.38 38.57 -11.21
C GLY A 310 -11.31 39.60 -10.56
N GLN A 311 -12.52 39.81 -11.09
CA GLN A 311 -13.54 40.72 -10.55
C GLN A 311 -14.27 40.08 -9.36
N THR A 312 -14.59 40.86 -8.33
CA THR A 312 -15.12 40.37 -7.05
C THR A 312 -16.41 41.09 -6.66
N TRP A 313 -17.37 40.33 -6.12
CA TRP A 313 -18.52 40.81 -5.37
C TRP A 313 -18.47 40.23 -3.95
N THR A 314 -18.76 41.01 -2.92
CA THR A 314 -18.72 40.54 -1.51
C THR A 314 -19.81 41.20 -0.69
N ARG A 315 -20.60 40.39 0.03
CA ARG A 315 -21.75 40.84 0.81
C ARG A 315 -21.98 39.98 2.05
N ASN A 316 -22.40 40.60 3.15
CA ASN A 316 -22.99 39.85 4.27
C ASN A 316 -24.39 39.39 3.88
N ILE A 317 -24.68 38.08 3.90
CA ILE A 317 -25.95 37.50 3.46
C ILE A 317 -26.82 36.98 4.61
N SER A 318 -26.55 37.40 5.85
CA SER A 318 -27.33 37.01 7.03
C SER A 318 -28.81 37.41 6.95
N ASP A 319 -29.13 38.51 6.26
CA ASP A 319 -30.50 38.95 5.96
C ASP A 319 -31.22 37.98 5.01
N TRP A 320 -30.53 37.46 3.99
CA TRP A 320 -31.10 36.50 3.04
C TRP A 320 -31.24 35.10 3.63
N ILE A 321 -30.27 34.67 4.45
CA ILE A 321 -30.37 33.43 5.24
C ILE A 321 -31.59 33.52 6.19
N ALA A 322 -31.73 34.62 6.95
CA ALA A 322 -32.89 34.82 7.82
C ALA A 322 -34.23 34.86 7.06
N LYS A 323 -34.29 35.57 5.91
CA LYS A 323 -35.48 35.61 5.04
C LYS A 323 -35.86 34.22 4.48
N SER A 324 -34.88 33.35 4.26
CA SER A 324 -35.11 32.00 3.73
C SER A 324 -35.87 31.06 4.70
N GLY A 325 -35.85 31.37 6.00
CA GLY A 325 -36.47 30.56 7.06
C GLY A 325 -35.65 29.35 7.51
N THR A 326 -34.43 29.15 6.99
CA THR A 326 -33.54 28.04 7.37
C THR A 326 -32.07 28.48 7.41
N THR A 327 -31.22 27.64 7.99
CA THR A 327 -29.75 27.74 7.91
C THR A 327 -29.12 26.58 7.13
N ASN A 328 -29.93 25.84 6.36
CA ASN A 328 -29.42 24.80 5.47
C ASN A 328 -30.05 24.80 4.08
N PHE A 329 -29.19 24.65 3.06
CA PHE A 329 -29.53 24.98 1.68
C PHE A 329 -29.30 23.82 0.70
N SER A 330 -30.22 23.71 -0.26
CA SER A 330 -30.07 22.94 -1.49
C SER A 330 -29.30 23.78 -2.52
N LEU A 331 -28.17 23.26 -3.03
CA LEU A 331 -27.36 23.93 -4.05
C LEU A 331 -27.73 23.42 -5.45
N SER A 332 -27.97 24.36 -6.36
CA SER A 332 -28.04 24.08 -7.80
C SER A 332 -27.16 25.03 -8.61
N MET A 333 -26.52 24.52 -9.66
CA MET A 333 -25.86 25.30 -10.70
C MET A 333 -26.63 25.00 -12.00
N THR A 334 -27.27 26.01 -12.58
CA THR A 334 -28.25 25.83 -13.66
C THR A 334 -28.00 26.85 -14.77
N ALA A 335 -28.07 26.39 -16.03
CA ALA A 335 -27.98 27.22 -17.21
C ALA A 335 -29.05 26.85 -18.24
N SER A 336 -29.33 27.78 -19.15
CA SER A 336 -30.30 27.58 -20.23
C SER A 336 -29.96 28.37 -21.49
N THR A 337 -30.67 28.06 -22.57
CA THR A 337 -30.70 28.86 -23.79
C THR A 337 -32.15 29.01 -24.25
N GLY A 338 -32.52 30.21 -24.69
CA GLY A 338 -33.79 30.48 -25.36
C GLY A 338 -33.62 30.48 -26.88
N GLY A 339 -34.05 31.57 -27.51
CA GLY A 339 -33.63 31.94 -28.86
C GLY A 339 -32.21 32.54 -28.90
N ALA A 340 -31.70 33.01 -27.76
CA ALA A 340 -30.30 33.38 -27.54
C ALA A 340 -29.55 32.18 -26.93
N THR A 341 -28.29 31.97 -27.31
CA THR A 341 -27.57 30.71 -27.03
C THR A 341 -26.12 30.93 -26.62
N ASN A 342 -25.58 30.03 -25.80
CA ASN A 342 -24.15 29.91 -25.49
C ASN A 342 -23.84 28.48 -25.03
N LEU A 343 -22.64 28.00 -25.37
CA LEU A 343 -22.03 26.85 -24.69
C LEU A 343 -21.71 27.27 -23.25
N GLN A 344 -22.42 26.71 -22.28
CA GLN A 344 -22.31 27.10 -20.87
C GLN A 344 -21.85 25.91 -20.02
N GLN A 345 -20.72 26.08 -19.32
CA GLN A 345 -20.02 24.99 -18.67
C GLN A 345 -19.40 25.41 -17.34
N VAL A 346 -19.40 24.50 -16.36
CA VAL A 346 -18.71 24.65 -15.08
C VAL A 346 -17.65 23.56 -14.99
N GLN A 347 -16.39 23.94 -14.80
CA GLN A 347 -15.30 23.00 -14.51
C GLN A 347 -15.07 22.95 -12.99
N PHE A 348 -15.20 21.76 -12.42
CA PHE A 348 -14.97 21.53 -11.00
C PHE A 348 -13.47 21.42 -10.71
N GLY A 349 -12.96 22.37 -9.91
CA GLY A 349 -11.81 22.12 -9.05
C GLY A 349 -12.31 21.39 -7.80
N THR A 350 -12.86 22.16 -6.86
CA THR A 350 -13.51 21.64 -5.64
C THR A 350 -14.83 22.36 -5.32
N PHE A 351 -15.71 21.67 -4.59
CA PHE A 351 -16.75 22.29 -3.77
C PHE A 351 -16.70 21.73 -2.35
N GLU A 352 -16.35 22.56 -1.39
CA GLU A 352 -16.23 22.20 0.03
C GLU A 352 -17.43 22.67 0.84
N TYR A 353 -18.01 21.81 1.67
CA TYR A 353 -19.14 22.15 2.54
C TYR A 353 -19.24 21.22 3.76
N THR A 354 -19.84 21.68 4.85
CA THR A 354 -20.28 20.80 5.95
C THR A 354 -21.73 20.36 5.76
N GLU A 355 -21.98 19.08 6.01
CA GLU A 355 -23.29 18.43 5.79
C GLU A 355 -24.37 18.88 6.79
N SER A 356 -25.62 18.96 6.32
CA SER A 356 -26.83 19.14 7.11
C SER A 356 -27.94 18.20 6.58
N ALA A 357 -28.90 17.85 7.43
CA ALA A 357 -29.95 16.86 7.12
C ALA A 357 -29.40 15.50 6.65
N VAL A 358 -28.40 15.00 7.39
CA VAL A 358 -27.75 13.71 7.18
C VAL A 358 -27.88 12.76 8.38
N THR A 359 -27.76 11.47 8.10
CA THR A 359 -27.41 10.44 9.09
C THR A 359 -26.19 9.68 8.63
N GLN A 360 -25.13 9.69 9.43
CA GLN A 360 -23.99 8.79 9.27
C GLN A 360 -24.36 7.39 9.78
N VAL A 361 -24.18 6.37 8.95
CA VAL A 361 -24.32 4.97 9.36
C VAL A 361 -22.94 4.31 9.40
N ARG A 362 -22.61 3.64 10.50
CA ARG A 362 -21.36 2.89 10.70
C ARG A 362 -21.61 1.40 10.91
N TYR A 363 -20.62 0.59 10.57
CA TYR A 363 -20.69 -0.87 10.54
C TYR A 363 -19.47 -1.44 11.25
N VAL A 364 -19.55 -1.58 12.58
CA VAL A 364 -18.37 -1.65 13.46
C VAL A 364 -18.16 -3.05 14.04
N ASP A 365 -16.90 -3.49 14.01
CA ASP A 365 -16.41 -4.66 14.72
C ASP A 365 -16.38 -4.35 16.23
N VAL A 366 -17.25 -5.01 16.99
CA VAL A 366 -17.41 -4.78 18.44
C VAL A 366 -16.16 -5.14 19.24
N THR A 367 -15.26 -5.95 18.66
CA THR A 367 -14.02 -6.41 19.31
C THR A 367 -12.87 -5.41 19.14
N THR A 368 -12.95 -4.50 18.17
CA THR A 368 -11.85 -3.56 17.83
C THR A 368 -12.26 -2.09 17.77
N GLY A 369 -13.55 -1.78 17.61
CA GLY A 369 -14.06 -0.43 17.36
C GLY A 369 -13.87 0.08 15.92
N LYS A 370 -13.30 -0.73 15.02
CA LYS A 370 -13.04 -0.38 13.61
C LYS A 370 -14.26 -0.65 12.72
N ASP A 371 -14.40 0.12 11.64
CA ASP A 371 -15.41 -0.14 10.61
C ASP A 371 -15.00 -1.34 9.72
N ILE A 372 -15.90 -2.30 9.53
CA ILE A 372 -15.73 -3.55 8.76
C ILE A 372 -15.89 -3.32 7.24
N ILE A 373 -16.68 -2.29 6.92
CA ILE A 373 -16.93 -1.72 5.58
C ILE A 373 -17.03 -0.20 5.73
N PRO A 374 -16.78 0.58 4.65
CA PRO A 374 -16.86 2.05 4.73
C PRO A 374 -18.21 2.53 5.29
N PRO A 375 -18.20 3.53 6.21
CA PRO A 375 -19.41 4.20 6.67
C PRO A 375 -20.22 4.78 5.50
N LYS A 376 -21.55 4.82 5.66
CA LYS A 376 -22.49 5.29 4.63
C LYS A 376 -23.30 6.47 5.14
N THR A 377 -23.17 7.62 4.47
CA THR A 377 -24.01 8.79 4.74
C THR A 377 -25.33 8.67 4.00
N TYR A 378 -26.42 8.95 4.69
CA TYR A 378 -27.76 9.11 4.10
C TYR A 378 -28.15 10.58 4.20
N SER A 379 -28.54 11.18 3.08
CA SER A 379 -28.96 12.59 2.99
C SER A 379 -30.46 12.71 2.74
N GLY A 380 -31.07 13.81 3.17
CA GLY A 380 -32.46 14.12 2.88
C GLY A 380 -32.79 15.59 3.12
N ASN A 381 -34.07 15.92 2.99
CA ASN A 381 -34.60 17.20 3.45
C ASN A 381 -34.84 17.16 4.97
N VAL A 382 -34.86 18.32 5.63
CA VAL A 382 -35.28 18.40 7.03
C VAL A 382 -36.69 17.81 7.17
N ASP A 383 -36.94 17.11 8.27
CA ASP A 383 -38.14 16.32 8.55
C ASP A 383 -38.39 15.09 7.64
N GLN A 384 -37.61 14.86 6.59
CA GLN A 384 -37.74 13.68 5.73
C GLN A 384 -37.40 12.40 6.50
N VAL A 385 -38.29 11.39 6.41
CA VAL A 385 -38.02 10.04 6.91
C VAL A 385 -37.27 9.25 5.83
N VAL A 386 -36.17 8.60 6.22
CA VAL A 386 -35.31 7.83 5.33
C VAL A 386 -35.04 6.45 5.95
N THR A 387 -35.21 5.38 5.16
CA THR A 387 -34.80 4.03 5.57
C THR A 387 -33.30 3.87 5.40
N ILE A 388 -32.63 3.41 6.45
CA ILE A 388 -31.20 3.08 6.47
C ILE A 388 -31.01 1.56 6.44
N ASP A 389 -29.89 1.13 5.87
CA ASP A 389 -29.57 -0.28 5.68
C ASP A 389 -28.48 -0.69 6.68
N ASN A 390 -28.71 -1.78 7.42
CA ASN A 390 -27.74 -2.34 8.35
C ASN A 390 -26.68 -3.21 7.67
N GLN A 391 -26.77 -3.44 6.35
CA GLN A 391 -25.82 -4.22 5.54
C GLN A 391 -25.62 -5.68 6.03
N GLN A 392 -26.57 -6.22 6.79
CA GLN A 392 -26.41 -7.50 7.50
C GLN A 392 -26.03 -8.65 6.57
N SER A 393 -26.67 -8.79 5.40
CA SER A 393 -26.33 -9.85 4.43
C SER A 393 -24.90 -9.74 3.89
N ALA A 394 -24.40 -8.51 3.67
CA ALA A 394 -23.03 -8.27 3.18
C ALA A 394 -21.99 -8.54 4.27
N LEU A 395 -22.34 -8.28 5.54
CA LEU A 395 -21.47 -8.50 6.70
C LEU A 395 -21.46 -9.98 7.11
N THR A 396 -22.58 -10.69 7.01
CA THR A 396 -22.62 -12.16 7.16
C THR A 396 -21.82 -12.87 6.06
N ALA A 397 -21.85 -12.38 4.81
CA ALA A 397 -20.96 -12.88 3.75
C ALA A 397 -19.47 -12.64 4.05
N LYS A 398 -19.13 -11.61 4.85
CA LYS A 398 -17.78 -11.34 5.36
C LYS A 398 -17.40 -12.14 6.61
N GLY A 399 -18.32 -12.86 7.24
CA GLY A 399 -18.06 -13.63 8.48
C GLY A 399 -18.59 -13.03 9.77
N TYR A 400 -19.37 -11.95 9.70
CA TYR A 400 -19.83 -11.20 10.86
C TYR A 400 -21.31 -11.42 11.14
N ASN A 401 -21.65 -11.64 12.41
CA ASN A 401 -23.03 -11.67 12.89
C ASN A 401 -23.41 -10.32 13.51
N TYR A 402 -24.68 -9.92 13.35
CA TYR A 402 -25.22 -8.72 13.98
C TYR A 402 -25.32 -8.88 15.51
N THR A 403 -24.90 -7.85 16.24
CA THR A 403 -24.77 -7.89 17.71
C THR A 403 -25.67 -6.85 18.38
N SER A 404 -25.62 -5.58 17.97
CA SER A 404 -26.43 -4.51 18.54
C SER A 404 -26.46 -3.26 17.66
N VAL A 405 -27.28 -2.27 18.04
CA VAL A 405 -27.30 -0.93 17.44
C VAL A 405 -27.17 0.12 18.53
N ASP A 406 -26.33 1.12 18.30
CA ASP A 406 -26.27 2.35 19.07
C ASP A 406 -26.82 3.51 18.23
N SER A 407 -27.88 4.12 18.74
CA SER A 407 -28.56 5.30 18.18
C SER A 407 -28.62 6.45 19.18
N SER A 408 -27.71 6.50 20.17
CA SER A 408 -27.59 7.61 21.13
C SER A 408 -27.36 8.97 20.46
N TYR A 409 -26.74 8.96 19.27
CA TYR A 409 -26.52 10.12 18.39
C TYR A 409 -27.57 10.27 17.27
N ALA A 410 -28.68 9.53 17.35
CA ALA A 410 -29.78 9.55 16.39
C ALA A 410 -31.12 9.32 17.10
N SER A 411 -31.57 10.31 17.88
CA SER A 411 -32.81 10.25 18.68
C SER A 411 -34.10 10.05 17.86
N THR A 412 -34.03 10.21 16.53
CA THR A 412 -35.14 9.91 15.62
C THR A 412 -35.15 8.48 15.06
N TYR A 413 -34.15 7.66 15.42
CA TYR A 413 -34.02 6.30 14.91
C TYR A 413 -35.14 5.38 15.40
N ASN A 414 -35.76 4.67 14.46
CA ASN A 414 -36.76 3.65 14.72
C ASN A 414 -36.20 2.29 14.25
N ASP A 415 -35.82 1.43 15.19
CA ASP A 415 -35.21 0.15 14.86
C ASP A 415 -36.16 -0.81 14.14
N THR A 416 -37.45 -0.82 14.50
CA THR A 416 -38.47 -1.68 13.88
C THR A 416 -38.58 -1.45 12.37
N ASN A 417 -38.56 -0.19 11.95
CA ASN A 417 -38.69 0.21 10.55
C ASN A 417 -37.32 0.44 9.87
N LYS A 418 -36.22 0.39 10.63
CA LYS A 418 -34.87 0.82 10.23
C LYS A 418 -34.87 2.22 9.60
N THR A 419 -35.62 3.17 10.18
CA THR A 419 -35.73 4.54 9.67
C THR A 419 -35.12 5.58 10.61
N VAL A 420 -34.73 6.72 10.04
CA VAL A 420 -34.38 7.95 10.74
C VAL A 420 -35.19 9.11 10.16
N LYS A 421 -35.41 10.17 10.95
CA LYS A 421 -36.01 11.42 10.49
C LYS A 421 -34.93 12.51 10.49
N MET A 422 -34.66 13.11 9.34
CA MET A 422 -33.57 14.09 9.21
C MET A 422 -33.86 15.39 9.97
N THR A 423 -32.82 15.98 10.55
CA THR A 423 -32.89 17.24 11.31
C THR A 423 -31.91 18.27 10.74
N ASN A 424 -31.93 19.52 11.23
CA ASN A 424 -30.91 20.51 10.86
C ASN A 424 -29.48 20.04 11.21
N ALA A 425 -29.32 19.35 12.34
CA ALA A 425 -28.08 18.70 12.72
C ALA A 425 -27.99 17.31 12.09
N GLY A 426 -26.76 16.89 11.77
CA GLY A 426 -26.49 15.50 11.41
C GLY A 426 -26.70 14.55 12.59
N GLN A 427 -27.01 13.29 12.29
CA GLN A 427 -27.19 12.19 13.25
C GLN A 427 -26.19 11.05 12.99
N SER A 428 -26.00 10.13 13.93
CA SER A 428 -25.20 8.91 13.72
C SER A 428 -25.87 7.66 14.30
N VAL A 429 -25.87 6.58 13.52
CA VAL A 429 -26.30 5.22 13.94
C VAL A 429 -25.12 4.27 13.73
N THR A 430 -24.73 3.55 14.77
CA THR A 430 -23.66 2.54 14.70
C THR A 430 -24.28 1.16 14.84
N TYR A 431 -24.21 0.34 13.79
CA TYR A 431 -24.51 -1.09 13.87
C TYR A 431 -23.24 -1.84 14.26
N TYR A 432 -23.30 -2.60 15.36
CA TYR A 432 -22.22 -3.43 15.86
C TYR A 432 -22.39 -4.88 15.43
N PHE A 433 -21.26 -5.49 15.07
CA PHE A 433 -21.17 -6.88 14.65
C PHE A 433 -20.00 -7.58 15.34
N THR A 434 -20.10 -8.88 15.48
CA THR A 434 -19.06 -9.75 16.03
C THR A 434 -18.57 -10.68 14.94
N ASP A 435 -17.25 -10.83 14.81
CA ASP A 435 -16.67 -11.86 13.95
C ASP A 435 -16.95 -13.24 14.53
N VAL A 436 -17.44 -14.17 13.70
CA VAL A 436 -17.79 -15.53 14.11
C VAL A 436 -17.08 -16.61 13.27
N LYS A 437 -15.99 -16.24 12.57
CA LYS A 437 -15.19 -17.17 11.77
C LYS A 437 -13.77 -17.25 12.28
N ALA A 438 -13.25 -18.47 12.36
CA ALA A 438 -11.87 -18.69 12.79
C ALA A 438 -10.85 -18.41 11.67
N PRO A 439 -9.64 -17.93 12.02
CA PRO A 439 -8.53 -17.80 11.07
C PRO A 439 -8.19 -19.12 10.36
N THR A 440 -7.70 -19.03 9.13
CA THR A 440 -7.26 -20.18 8.33
C THR A 440 -5.73 -20.21 8.24
N VAL A 441 -5.10 -21.25 8.80
CA VAL A 441 -3.65 -21.49 8.65
C VAL A 441 -3.40 -22.47 7.51
N THR A 442 -2.70 -22.02 6.47
CA THR A 442 -2.33 -22.82 5.30
C THR A 442 -0.85 -23.21 5.38
N VAL A 443 -0.59 -24.48 5.70
CA VAL A 443 0.77 -25.06 5.76
C VAL A 443 0.73 -26.53 5.33
N GLY A 444 1.68 -26.92 4.47
CA GLY A 444 1.82 -28.30 3.98
C GLY A 444 2.80 -29.12 4.84
N ASN A 445 2.80 -30.44 4.65
CA ASN A 445 3.84 -31.32 5.19
C ASN A 445 5.24 -30.92 4.69
N GLN A 446 6.27 -31.10 5.52
CA GLN A 446 7.63 -30.66 5.26
C GLN A 446 8.61 -31.82 5.43
N THR A 447 9.70 -31.80 4.65
CA THR A 447 10.86 -32.68 4.84
C THR A 447 12.11 -31.81 4.90
N ILE A 448 12.93 -32.00 5.93
CA ILE A 448 14.11 -31.17 6.22
C ILE A 448 15.29 -32.04 6.67
N GLU A 449 16.50 -31.57 6.40
CA GLU A 449 17.74 -32.30 6.66
C GLU A 449 18.25 -32.08 8.10
N VAL A 450 18.64 -33.16 8.79
CA VAL A 450 19.22 -33.11 10.13
C VAL A 450 20.55 -32.33 10.15
N GLY A 451 20.74 -31.50 11.19
CA GLY A 451 21.95 -30.72 11.40
C GLY A 451 22.18 -29.55 10.43
N LYS A 452 21.25 -29.28 9.50
CA LYS A 452 21.28 -28.10 8.63
C LYS A 452 20.31 -27.04 9.15
N THR A 453 20.72 -25.77 9.22
CA THR A 453 19.79 -24.68 9.50
C THR A 453 18.74 -24.63 8.40
N MET A 454 17.47 -24.70 8.77
CA MET A 454 16.38 -24.78 7.81
C MET A 454 15.94 -23.39 7.33
N ASN A 455 15.41 -23.31 6.11
CA ASN A 455 14.64 -22.15 5.68
C ASN A 455 13.35 -22.05 6.54
N PRO A 456 12.93 -20.86 6.98
CA PRO A 456 11.73 -20.71 7.82
C PRO A 456 10.46 -21.28 7.18
N ILE A 457 9.68 -22.08 7.93
CA ILE A 457 8.31 -22.42 7.54
C ILE A 457 7.41 -21.27 8.00
N VAL A 458 7.02 -20.40 7.09
CA VAL A 458 6.04 -19.33 7.36
C VAL A 458 4.66 -19.95 7.58
N LEU A 459 4.04 -19.68 8.73
CA LEU A 459 2.70 -20.16 9.06
C LEU A 459 1.65 -19.21 8.47
N THR A 460 1.50 -19.25 7.14
CA THR A 460 0.59 -18.39 6.37
C THR A 460 -0.82 -18.45 6.93
N THR A 461 -1.23 -17.39 7.61
CA THR A 461 -2.53 -17.28 8.28
C THR A 461 -3.31 -16.14 7.68
N THR A 462 -4.57 -16.41 7.30
CA THR A 462 -5.52 -15.40 6.85
C THR A 462 -6.75 -15.41 7.74
N ASP A 463 -7.43 -14.27 7.83
CA ASP A 463 -8.59 -14.07 8.69
C ASP A 463 -9.53 -13.01 8.08
N ASN A 464 -10.77 -12.94 8.57
CA ASN A 464 -11.73 -11.89 8.17
C ASN A 464 -11.97 -10.81 9.24
N GLY A 465 -11.35 -10.94 10.41
CA GLY A 465 -11.38 -9.96 11.49
C GLY A 465 -10.71 -8.65 11.12
N THR A 466 -11.08 -7.56 11.80
CA THR A 466 -10.31 -6.31 11.77
C THR A 466 -9.20 -6.26 12.82
N GLY A 467 -9.08 -7.30 13.65
CA GLY A 467 -8.19 -7.40 14.81
C GLY A 467 -6.83 -8.04 14.53
N THR A 468 -6.16 -8.47 15.60
CA THR A 468 -4.94 -9.30 15.53
C THR A 468 -5.25 -10.79 15.48
N VAL A 469 -4.31 -11.58 14.97
CA VAL A 469 -4.36 -13.06 14.98
C VAL A 469 -3.10 -13.60 15.64
N THR A 470 -3.27 -14.61 16.51
CA THR A 470 -2.18 -15.24 17.27
C THR A 470 -2.12 -16.73 17.00
N ASN A 471 -0.98 -17.20 16.47
CA ASN A 471 -0.67 -18.63 16.37
C ASN A 471 0.05 -19.13 17.64
N THR A 472 -0.36 -20.28 18.15
CA THR A 472 0.34 -21.07 19.18
C THR A 472 0.77 -22.39 18.56
N VAL A 473 2.06 -22.74 18.66
CA VAL A 473 2.66 -23.88 17.96
C VAL A 473 3.22 -24.90 18.96
N THR A 474 2.92 -26.18 18.73
CA THR A 474 3.35 -27.31 19.58
C THR A 474 3.74 -28.53 18.73
N GLY A 475 4.46 -29.50 19.30
CA GLY A 475 4.87 -30.71 18.57
C GLY A 475 6.05 -30.54 17.61
N LEU A 476 6.87 -29.48 17.79
CA LEU A 476 8.06 -29.23 16.98
C LEU A 476 9.17 -30.29 17.22
N PRO A 477 9.89 -30.71 16.16
CA PRO A 477 11.15 -31.45 16.28
C PRO A 477 12.20 -30.75 17.17
N SER A 478 13.08 -31.52 17.79
CA SER A 478 14.15 -30.97 18.64
C SER A 478 15.11 -30.08 17.83
N GLY A 479 15.43 -28.91 18.37
CA GLY A 479 16.25 -27.89 17.69
C GLY A 479 15.48 -26.90 16.83
N LEU A 480 14.15 -27.05 16.71
CA LEU A 480 13.26 -26.05 16.09
C LEU A 480 12.47 -25.25 17.14
N SER A 481 12.14 -24.01 16.81
CA SER A 481 11.29 -23.12 17.60
C SER A 481 10.31 -22.37 16.70
N TYR A 482 9.24 -21.84 17.29
CA TYR A 482 8.33 -20.89 16.64
C TYR A 482 8.73 -19.47 17.04
N ASP A 483 9.01 -18.63 16.05
CA ASP A 483 9.16 -17.19 16.21
C ASP A 483 7.84 -16.49 15.88
N SER A 484 7.27 -15.81 16.88
CA SER A 484 6.06 -15.02 16.73
C SER A 484 6.27 -13.67 16.02
N ALA A 485 7.51 -13.16 15.92
CA ALA A 485 7.79 -11.91 15.23
C ALA A 485 7.74 -12.06 13.71
N THR A 486 8.23 -13.19 13.19
CA THR A 486 8.14 -13.57 11.76
C THR A 486 7.02 -14.56 11.45
N ASN A 487 6.20 -14.94 12.45
CA ASN A 487 5.15 -15.97 12.35
C ASN A 487 5.63 -17.24 11.63
N SER A 488 6.80 -17.74 12.03
CA SER A 488 7.53 -18.79 11.33
C SER A 488 8.15 -19.82 12.26
N ILE A 489 8.31 -21.05 11.79
CA ILE A 489 9.12 -22.07 12.47
C ILE A 489 10.54 -22.02 11.91
N ILE A 490 11.52 -21.92 12.81
CA ILE A 490 12.95 -21.71 12.52
C ILE A 490 13.83 -22.66 13.33
N GLY A 491 15.11 -22.80 12.96
CA GLY A 491 16.12 -23.50 13.76
C GLY A 491 16.99 -24.47 12.95
N THR A 492 17.50 -25.48 13.64
CA THR A 492 18.32 -26.55 13.08
C THR A 492 17.87 -27.87 13.72
N PRO A 493 17.23 -28.80 12.99
CA PRO A 493 16.69 -30.01 13.59
C PRO A 493 17.83 -30.95 14.01
N THR A 494 17.83 -31.39 15.26
CA THR A 494 18.95 -32.15 15.87
C THR A 494 18.72 -33.66 15.96
N LYS A 495 17.59 -34.16 15.45
CA LYS A 495 17.25 -35.59 15.54
C LYS A 495 16.38 -36.03 14.37
N ILE A 496 16.79 -37.12 13.72
CA ILE A 496 16.06 -37.82 12.66
C ILE A 496 14.72 -38.34 13.20
N GLY A 497 13.66 -38.23 12.41
CA GLY A 497 12.32 -38.73 12.73
C GLY A 497 11.21 -37.77 12.33
N GLN A 498 9.96 -38.24 12.46
CA GLN A 498 8.78 -37.49 12.04
C GLN A 498 7.99 -36.98 13.24
N SER A 499 7.62 -35.70 13.23
CA SER A 499 6.78 -35.06 14.25
C SER A 499 5.51 -34.49 13.64
N THR A 500 4.37 -34.66 14.32
CA THR A 500 3.14 -33.91 14.01
C THR A 500 3.19 -32.58 14.75
N VAL A 501 3.25 -31.49 13.99
CA VAL A 501 3.17 -30.13 14.51
C VAL A 501 1.70 -29.72 14.55
N THR A 502 1.28 -29.13 15.67
CA THR A 502 -0.07 -28.58 15.87
C THR A 502 0.01 -27.07 16.00
N VAL A 503 -0.69 -26.36 15.13
CA VAL A 503 -0.85 -24.90 15.15
C VAL A 503 -2.29 -24.59 15.54
N VAL A 504 -2.48 -23.94 16.69
CA VAL A 504 -3.76 -23.37 17.11
C VAL A 504 -3.74 -21.89 16.75
N SER A 505 -4.63 -21.45 15.86
CA SER A 505 -4.80 -20.04 15.52
C SER A 505 -5.99 -19.47 16.30
N THR A 506 -5.86 -18.23 16.76
CA THR A 506 -6.90 -17.52 17.52
C THR A 506 -6.92 -16.06 17.08
N ASP A 507 -8.07 -15.56 16.65
CA ASP A 507 -8.27 -14.14 16.36
C ASP A 507 -8.49 -13.32 17.65
N GLN A 508 -8.66 -12.01 17.51
CA GLN A 508 -8.97 -11.12 18.63
C GLN A 508 -10.38 -11.32 19.20
N ALA A 509 -11.32 -11.89 18.43
CA ALA A 509 -12.68 -12.23 18.87
C ALA A 509 -12.74 -13.54 19.68
N ASN A 510 -11.65 -14.31 19.70
CA ASN A 510 -11.47 -15.66 20.27
C ASN A 510 -12.06 -16.81 19.44
N ASN A 511 -12.35 -16.61 18.16
CA ASN A 511 -12.61 -17.71 17.23
C ASN A 511 -11.30 -18.51 17.02
N LYS A 512 -11.40 -19.85 16.96
CA LYS A 512 -10.22 -20.74 16.93
C LYS A 512 -10.29 -21.79 15.85
N SER A 513 -9.15 -22.00 15.21
CA SER A 513 -8.89 -23.13 14.32
C SER A 513 -7.70 -23.94 14.82
N THR A 514 -7.54 -25.16 14.30
CA THR A 514 -6.37 -26.00 14.61
C THR A 514 -5.96 -26.75 13.36
N THR A 515 -4.79 -26.41 12.83
CA THR A 515 -4.17 -27.08 11.69
C THR A 515 -3.06 -27.99 12.20
N THR A 516 -2.96 -29.20 11.65
CA THR A 516 -1.82 -30.10 11.91
C THR A 516 -1.12 -30.45 10.60
N PHE A 517 0.21 -30.57 10.66
CA PHE A 517 1.04 -31.01 9.55
C PHE A 517 2.25 -31.78 10.09
N ARG A 518 2.92 -32.55 9.24
CA ARG A 518 4.08 -33.36 9.61
C ARG A 518 5.37 -32.68 9.16
N ILE A 519 6.34 -32.55 10.07
CA ILE A 519 7.73 -32.30 9.72
C ILE A 519 8.47 -33.64 9.79
N ASN A 520 9.11 -34.01 8.69
CA ASN A 520 9.94 -35.21 8.57
C ASN A 520 11.42 -34.77 8.57
N VAL A 521 12.12 -35.01 9.68
CA VAL A 521 13.57 -34.81 9.73
C VAL A 521 14.25 -36.05 9.16
N VAL A 522 14.96 -35.87 8.05
CA VAL A 522 15.68 -36.92 7.32
C VAL A 522 17.18 -36.65 7.34
N ASP A 523 17.94 -37.58 6.78
CA ASP A 523 19.38 -37.56 6.72
C ASP A 523 19.81 -38.20 5.39
N THR A 524 20.21 -37.36 4.44
CA THR A 524 20.46 -37.71 3.03
C THR A 524 21.85 -37.26 2.55
N THR A 525 22.55 -36.51 3.37
CA THR A 525 23.93 -36.07 3.21
C THR A 525 24.88 -37.17 3.69
N ALA A 526 25.92 -37.48 2.93
CA ALA A 526 26.92 -38.47 3.35
C ALA A 526 28.01 -37.88 4.29
N PRO A 527 28.64 -38.71 5.15
CA PRO A 527 29.74 -38.30 6.01
C PRO A 527 30.85 -37.56 5.28
N THR A 528 31.36 -36.48 5.86
CA THR A 528 32.60 -35.84 5.41
C THR A 528 33.80 -36.56 6.01
N VAL A 529 34.85 -36.76 5.22
CA VAL A 529 36.14 -37.34 5.65
C VAL A 529 37.20 -36.26 5.48
N THR A 530 38.05 -36.06 6.48
CA THR A 530 39.22 -35.18 6.34
C THR A 530 40.16 -35.75 5.28
N PRO A 531 40.57 -34.98 4.25
CA PRO A 531 41.44 -35.49 3.19
C PRO A 531 42.75 -36.07 3.73
N ILE A 532 43.02 -37.33 3.39
CA ILE A 532 44.30 -37.99 3.64
C ILE A 532 45.09 -37.89 2.33
N GLY A 533 46.23 -37.21 2.35
CA GLY A 533 47.14 -37.16 1.21
C GLY A 533 47.88 -38.47 1.00
N ASP A 534 48.42 -38.69 -0.20
CA ASP A 534 49.27 -39.87 -0.51
C ASP A 534 50.41 -40.00 0.52
N GLN A 535 50.68 -41.25 0.94
CA GLN A 535 51.61 -41.60 2.01
C GLN A 535 52.78 -42.44 1.47
N SER A 536 53.93 -42.38 2.15
CA SER A 536 55.04 -43.29 1.91
C SER A 536 55.78 -43.64 3.20
N SER A 537 56.32 -44.86 3.26
CA SER A 537 57.24 -45.32 4.31
C SER A 537 58.17 -46.40 3.77
N GLU A 538 59.18 -46.79 4.55
CA GLU A 538 60.08 -47.89 4.23
C GLU A 538 59.49 -49.25 4.64
N VAL A 539 59.77 -50.29 3.86
CA VAL A 539 59.44 -51.68 4.22
C VAL A 539 60.09 -52.09 5.56
N PHE A 540 59.39 -52.90 6.35
CA PHE A 540 59.78 -53.37 7.69
C PHE A 540 59.92 -52.29 8.77
N SER A 541 59.68 -51.01 8.48
CA SER A 541 59.66 -49.91 9.46
C SER A 541 58.23 -49.64 9.96
N PRO A 542 57.97 -49.55 11.29
CA PRO A 542 56.64 -49.28 11.82
C PRO A 542 56.16 -47.86 11.46
N ILE A 543 54.89 -47.71 11.10
CA ILE A 543 54.33 -46.45 10.62
C ILE A 543 53.78 -45.58 11.75
N SER A 544 53.80 -44.26 11.57
CA SER A 544 52.97 -43.36 12.38
C SER A 544 51.48 -43.65 12.10
N PRO A 545 50.61 -43.84 13.10
CA PRO A 545 49.21 -44.17 12.87
C PRO A 545 48.45 -43.09 12.08
N ILE A 546 47.86 -43.47 10.95
CA ILE A 546 47.06 -42.57 10.11
C ILE A 546 45.64 -42.53 10.67
N LYS A 547 45.25 -41.38 11.22
CA LYS A 547 43.90 -41.15 11.75
C LYS A 547 42.90 -40.91 10.61
N ILE A 548 41.88 -41.75 10.52
CA ILE A 548 40.68 -41.45 9.72
C ILE A 548 39.80 -40.54 10.57
N ALA A 549 39.58 -39.30 10.13
CA ALA A 549 38.73 -38.32 10.81
C ALA A 549 37.48 -38.04 9.98
N THR A 550 36.32 -38.22 10.59
CA THR A 550 35.01 -38.15 9.93
C THR A 550 34.05 -37.25 10.71
N GLN A 551 33.26 -36.45 10.02
CA GLN A 551 32.18 -35.64 10.62
C GLN A 551 30.90 -35.75 9.79
N ASP A 552 29.77 -35.71 10.48
CA ASP A 552 28.45 -35.99 9.91
C ASP A 552 27.39 -35.02 10.46
N ASN A 553 26.42 -34.64 9.63
CA ASN A 553 25.38 -33.67 10.02
C ASN A 553 24.32 -34.25 10.96
N SER A 554 24.11 -35.57 11.00
CA SER A 554 23.23 -36.18 11.99
C SER A 554 23.81 -36.10 13.41
N GLY A 555 25.11 -35.82 13.55
CA GLY A 555 25.83 -35.82 14.81
C GLY A 555 26.05 -37.22 15.41
N ASN A 556 25.63 -38.28 14.70
CA ASN A 556 25.81 -39.66 15.13
C ASN A 556 27.20 -40.20 14.75
N ALA A 557 27.53 -41.41 15.23
CA ALA A 557 28.79 -42.06 14.91
C ALA A 557 28.85 -42.53 13.45
N VAL A 558 29.95 -42.23 12.78
CA VAL A 558 30.28 -42.72 11.43
C VAL A 558 31.06 -44.02 11.54
N THR A 559 30.66 -45.03 10.76
CA THR A 559 31.35 -46.30 10.63
C THR A 559 32.27 -46.29 9.42
N ASN A 560 33.52 -46.74 9.58
CA ASN A 560 34.51 -46.79 8.50
C ASN A 560 34.88 -48.24 8.17
N THR A 561 34.97 -48.56 6.89
CA THR A 561 35.60 -49.79 6.39
C THR A 561 36.78 -49.44 5.49
N VAL A 562 37.85 -50.23 5.55
CA VAL A 562 39.12 -49.93 4.87
C VAL A 562 39.59 -51.15 4.08
N THR A 563 40.00 -50.93 2.84
CA THR A 563 40.48 -51.95 1.90
C THR A 563 41.70 -51.44 1.14
N GLY A 564 42.46 -52.32 0.47
CA GLY A 564 43.67 -51.94 -0.26
C GLY A 564 44.86 -51.56 0.62
N LEU A 565 44.87 -52.01 1.88
CA LEU A 565 46.01 -51.82 2.79
C LEU A 565 47.24 -52.62 2.30
N PRO A 566 48.44 -52.02 2.29
CA PRO A 566 49.70 -52.76 2.19
C PRO A 566 49.79 -53.90 3.22
N SER A 567 50.39 -55.03 2.82
CA SER A 567 50.60 -56.18 3.70
C SER A 567 51.35 -55.77 4.97
N GLY A 568 50.81 -56.12 6.15
CA GLY A 568 51.40 -55.74 7.45
C GLY A 568 50.86 -54.44 8.06
N LEU A 569 50.02 -53.69 7.35
CA LEU A 569 49.17 -52.64 7.93
C LEU A 569 47.78 -53.18 8.28
N THR A 570 47.18 -52.64 9.35
CA THR A 570 45.84 -52.98 9.84
C THR A 570 45.02 -51.71 10.10
N PHE A 571 43.70 -51.85 10.12
CA PHE A 571 42.76 -50.79 10.50
C PHE A 571 42.04 -51.17 11.81
N ASP A 572 42.03 -50.25 12.77
CA ASP A 572 41.28 -50.37 14.02
C ASP A 572 40.06 -49.44 13.98
N SER A 573 38.86 -50.03 13.99
CA SER A 573 37.57 -49.33 13.98
C SER A 573 37.23 -48.64 15.31
N THR A 574 37.90 -49.00 16.41
CA THR A 574 37.64 -48.46 17.76
C THR A 574 38.10 -47.01 17.88
N ASN A 575 39.30 -46.72 17.36
CA ASN A 575 39.87 -45.37 17.31
C ASN A 575 39.88 -44.78 15.89
N ASN A 576 39.50 -45.56 14.88
CA ASN A 576 39.55 -45.23 13.46
C ASN A 576 40.96 -44.77 13.03
N THR A 577 41.94 -45.68 13.16
CA THR A 577 43.33 -45.48 12.70
C THR A 577 43.81 -46.65 11.82
N ILE A 578 44.74 -46.36 10.91
CA ILE A 578 45.54 -47.36 10.18
C ILE A 578 46.94 -47.37 10.81
N SER A 579 47.46 -48.54 11.18
CA SER A 579 48.78 -48.68 11.82
C SER A 579 49.45 -50.01 11.45
N GLY A 580 50.68 -50.25 11.92
CA GLY A 580 51.42 -51.50 11.68
C GLY A 580 52.78 -51.28 11.02
N THR A 581 53.28 -52.31 10.34
CA THR A 581 54.60 -52.36 9.71
C THR A 581 54.47 -53.00 8.33
N PRO A 582 54.68 -52.29 7.21
CA PRO A 582 54.47 -52.85 5.88
C PRO A 582 55.57 -53.86 5.53
N THR A 583 55.22 -55.01 4.98
CA THR A 583 56.15 -56.13 4.72
C THR A 583 56.52 -56.33 3.26
N ASN A 584 55.86 -55.64 2.33
CA ASN A 584 56.08 -55.75 0.88
C ASN A 584 56.30 -54.36 0.26
N ILE A 585 57.34 -54.23 -0.58
CA ILE A 585 57.61 -53.02 -1.38
C ILE A 585 56.56 -52.88 -2.49
N GLY A 586 56.08 -51.66 -2.74
CA GLY A 586 55.16 -51.34 -3.84
C GLY A 586 54.13 -50.26 -3.49
N THR A 587 53.39 -49.80 -4.50
CA THR A 587 52.30 -48.83 -4.34
C THR A 587 50.95 -49.55 -4.20
N SER A 588 50.20 -49.22 -3.15
CA SER A 588 48.81 -49.65 -2.95
C SER A 588 47.86 -48.46 -3.02
N THR A 589 46.61 -48.66 -3.43
CA THR A 589 45.55 -47.64 -3.32
C THR A 589 44.63 -48.03 -2.16
N ILE A 590 44.75 -47.32 -1.04
CA ILE A 590 43.89 -47.54 0.13
C ILE A 590 42.53 -46.91 -0.18
N THR A 591 41.47 -47.67 0.07
CA THR A 591 40.08 -47.24 -0.13
C THR A 591 39.31 -47.34 1.18
N ILE A 592 38.84 -46.18 1.66
CA ILE A 592 38.03 -46.01 2.86
C ILE A 592 36.59 -45.77 2.42
N VAL A 593 35.62 -46.50 2.99
CA VAL A 593 34.18 -46.19 2.85
C VAL A 593 33.62 -45.83 4.22
N SER A 594 33.26 -44.56 4.37
CA SER A 594 32.61 -44.00 5.56
C SER A 594 31.09 -44.04 5.38
N THR A 595 30.36 -44.55 6.38
CA THR A 595 28.89 -44.67 6.38
C THR A 595 28.30 -44.11 7.68
N ASP A 596 27.27 -43.28 7.59
CA ASP A 596 26.50 -42.80 8.74
C ASP A 596 25.54 -43.88 9.31
N ALA A 597 24.64 -43.47 10.21
CA ALA A 597 23.59 -44.31 10.77
C ALA A 597 22.37 -44.52 9.83
N SER A 598 22.28 -43.75 8.74
CA SER A 598 21.15 -43.67 7.81
C SER A 598 21.40 -44.47 6.52
N GLY A 599 22.66 -44.82 6.25
CA GLY A 599 23.14 -45.58 5.10
C GLY A 599 23.87 -44.76 4.03
N ASN A 600 24.00 -43.43 4.17
CA ASN A 600 24.69 -42.60 3.18
C ASN A 600 26.20 -42.80 3.26
N LYS A 601 26.90 -42.69 2.12
CA LYS A 601 28.29 -43.17 1.98
C LYS A 601 29.20 -42.20 1.27
N THR A 602 30.40 -42.04 1.83
CA THR A 602 31.52 -41.35 1.19
C THR A 602 32.68 -42.31 1.02
N THR A 603 33.23 -42.37 -0.19
CA THR A 603 34.44 -43.15 -0.50
C THR A 603 35.63 -42.20 -0.61
N THR A 604 36.68 -42.45 0.16
CA THR A 604 37.94 -41.69 0.12
C THR A 604 39.08 -42.62 -0.25
N THR A 605 39.94 -42.19 -1.16
CA THR A 605 41.10 -42.97 -1.63
C THR A 605 42.38 -42.16 -1.54
N PHE A 606 43.48 -42.83 -1.21
CA PHE A 606 44.83 -42.27 -1.24
C PHE A 606 45.83 -43.38 -1.54
N LYS A 607 46.99 -43.04 -2.12
CA LYS A 607 48.06 -44.00 -2.37
C LYS A 607 48.92 -44.20 -1.12
N TYR A 608 49.45 -45.41 -1.01
CA TYR A 608 50.47 -45.76 -0.04
C TYR A 608 51.65 -46.40 -0.78
N GLU A 609 52.80 -45.74 -0.80
CA GLU A 609 54.03 -46.25 -1.42
C GLU A 609 54.99 -46.81 -0.38
N VAL A 610 55.13 -48.13 -0.32
CA VAL A 610 56.14 -48.80 0.50
C VAL A 610 57.43 -48.88 -0.29
N THR A 611 58.47 -48.18 0.17
CA THR A 611 59.78 -48.06 -0.48
C THR A 611 60.80 -49.05 0.07
N ARG A 612 61.95 -49.22 -0.60
CA ARG A 612 63.06 -50.04 -0.09
C ARG A 612 63.71 -49.37 1.12
N ASN A 613 63.62 -50.04 2.27
CA ASN A 613 64.42 -49.72 3.44
C ASN A 613 65.91 -49.89 3.14
N SER A 614 66.63 -48.78 3.08
CA SER A 614 68.04 -48.79 2.66
C SER A 614 69.01 -49.14 3.79
N MET A 615 68.51 -49.30 5.02
CA MET A 615 69.26 -49.88 6.15
C MET A 615 68.94 -51.36 6.41
N SER A 616 67.96 -51.93 5.70
CA SER A 616 67.60 -53.36 5.80
C SER A 616 68.36 -54.27 4.83
N ASP A 617 69.23 -53.71 3.96
CA ASP A 617 70.18 -54.50 3.17
C ASP A 617 71.27 -55.05 4.11
N SER A 618 70.97 -56.20 4.73
CA SER A 618 71.92 -56.97 5.52
C SER A 618 72.99 -57.57 4.60
N VAL A 619 74.08 -56.80 4.42
CA VAL A 619 75.28 -57.21 3.69
C VAL A 619 75.82 -58.52 4.28
N SER A 620 75.41 -59.62 3.66
CA SER A 620 75.73 -60.98 4.11
C SER A 620 77.13 -61.36 3.67
N THR A 621 78.15 -60.80 4.33
CA THR A 621 79.55 -61.26 4.25
C THR A 621 79.75 -62.59 4.98
N SER A 622 78.94 -63.59 4.63
CA SER A 622 79.06 -64.98 5.08
C SER A 622 80.06 -65.72 4.20
N GLY A 623 81.34 -65.38 4.34
CA GLY A 623 82.43 -66.16 3.75
C GLY A 623 82.50 -67.54 4.40
N SER A 624 82.04 -68.58 3.69
CA SER A 624 82.07 -69.97 4.17
C SER A 624 82.70 -70.89 3.13
N THR A 625 83.96 -71.25 3.35
CA THR A 625 84.66 -72.31 2.61
C THR A 625 84.50 -73.63 3.34
N GLN A 626 83.69 -74.54 2.79
CA GLN A 626 83.82 -75.98 3.05
C GLN A 626 83.60 -76.72 1.73
N GLN A 627 84.60 -77.48 1.30
CA GLN A 627 84.47 -78.50 0.26
C GLN A 627 84.81 -79.86 0.87
N SER A 628 83.92 -80.82 0.70
CA SER A 628 83.98 -82.12 1.36
C SER A 628 85.25 -82.90 1.01
N GLN A 629 85.88 -83.51 2.01
CA GLN A 629 87.07 -84.35 1.82
C GLN A 629 86.73 -85.66 1.10
N SER A 630 87.62 -86.09 0.21
CA SER A 630 87.76 -87.47 -0.24
C SER A 630 89.24 -87.86 -0.19
N VAL A 631 89.54 -89.15 -0.01
CA VAL A 631 90.83 -89.62 0.52
C VAL A 631 91.52 -90.64 -0.40
N SER A 632 92.85 -90.54 -0.44
CA SER A 632 93.83 -91.51 -0.98
C SER A 632 94.18 -91.54 -2.49
N THR A 633 95.27 -90.82 -2.78
CA THR A 633 96.51 -91.30 -3.47
C THR A 633 96.52 -91.74 -4.95
N SER A 634 97.22 -90.92 -5.74
CA SER A 634 98.40 -91.24 -6.59
C SER A 634 98.35 -90.85 -8.08
N LYS A 635 99.55 -90.59 -8.62
CA LYS A 635 99.95 -89.95 -9.90
C LYS A 635 99.34 -90.56 -11.19
N ALA A 636 99.22 -89.84 -12.33
CA ALA A 636 99.47 -88.41 -12.63
C ALA A 636 98.84 -87.98 -14.00
N ASP A 637 98.91 -86.66 -14.26
CA ASP A 637 98.90 -85.95 -15.55
C ASP A 637 97.65 -85.86 -16.45
N SER A 638 97.14 -84.61 -16.49
CA SER A 638 97.00 -83.76 -17.69
C SER A 638 95.61 -83.47 -18.30
N GLN A 639 95.35 -82.15 -18.35
CA GLN A 639 94.47 -81.36 -19.22
C GLN A 639 92.95 -81.56 -19.23
N SER A 640 92.27 -80.44 -19.46
CA SER A 640 90.82 -80.24 -19.38
C SER A 640 90.11 -80.49 -20.71
N ALA A 641 88.91 -81.06 -20.66
CA ALA A 641 87.84 -80.81 -21.63
C ALA A 641 86.47 -81.03 -20.95
N SER A 642 85.45 -80.26 -21.33
CA SER A 642 84.09 -80.36 -20.79
C SER A 642 83.08 -80.81 -21.86
N THR A 643 82.22 -81.75 -21.50
CA THR A 643 81.15 -82.38 -22.30
C THR A 643 80.12 -82.96 -21.31
N SER A 644 78.81 -83.10 -21.57
CA SER A 644 77.95 -82.72 -22.70
C SER A 644 76.47 -82.97 -22.32
N THR A 645 75.42 -82.58 -23.07
CA THR A 645 75.14 -81.49 -24.05
C THR A 645 73.71 -81.73 -24.55
N SER A 646 72.78 -80.75 -24.50
CA SER A 646 71.78 -80.60 -25.59
C SER A 646 70.96 -79.30 -25.56
N GLY A 647 70.68 -78.76 -26.74
CA GLY A 647 69.47 -77.96 -27.04
C GLY A 647 69.42 -76.50 -26.56
N SER A 648 69.96 -75.56 -27.34
CA SER A 648 69.65 -74.12 -27.22
C SER A 648 69.89 -73.38 -28.54
N ILE A 649 69.11 -72.33 -28.81
CA ILE A 649 69.16 -71.55 -30.05
C ILE A 649 70.23 -70.44 -29.93
N MET A 650 70.99 -70.23 -31.01
CA MET A 650 72.09 -69.26 -31.08
C MET A 650 71.66 -67.95 -31.73
N THR A 651 71.99 -66.81 -31.11
CA THR A 651 72.94 -65.84 -31.70
C THR A 651 73.37 -64.78 -30.68
N SER A 652 74.59 -64.29 -30.85
CA SER A 652 75.21 -63.17 -30.11
C SER A 652 74.75 -61.81 -30.72
N THR A 653 75.15 -60.61 -30.29
CA THR A 653 76.46 -60.20 -29.75
C THR A 653 76.41 -58.86 -29.01
N SER A 654 77.41 -58.67 -28.17
CA SER A 654 78.07 -57.44 -27.68
C SER A 654 78.12 -56.25 -28.67
N ALA A 655 78.52 -55.02 -28.31
CA ALA A 655 79.32 -54.57 -27.15
C ALA A 655 79.25 -53.03 -26.93
N SER A 656 79.87 -52.56 -25.83
CA SER A 656 80.69 -51.31 -25.76
C SER A 656 79.98 -49.94 -25.88
N THR A 657 80.49 -48.82 -25.36
CA THR A 657 81.67 -48.47 -24.51
C THR A 657 81.32 -47.16 -23.77
N SER A 658 81.62 -46.95 -22.47
CA SER A 658 82.91 -46.42 -21.91
C SER A 658 83.29 -45.00 -22.36
N LYS A 659 84.03 -44.16 -21.62
CA LYS A 659 84.84 -44.27 -20.37
C LYS A 659 84.75 -42.89 -19.65
N SER A 660 84.54 -42.78 -18.34
CA SER A 660 85.54 -42.85 -17.23
C SER A 660 86.47 -41.62 -17.10
N THR A 661 87.27 -41.56 -16.02
CA THR A 661 88.33 -40.53 -15.71
C THR A 661 87.80 -39.28 -14.95
N SER A 662 88.34 -38.81 -13.81
CA SER A 662 89.30 -39.42 -12.85
C SER A 662 89.45 -38.65 -11.50
N VAL A 663 89.56 -39.40 -10.39
CA VAL A 663 90.67 -39.38 -9.39
C VAL A 663 90.98 -38.11 -8.53
N SER A 664 90.92 -38.34 -7.20
CA SER A 664 91.74 -37.83 -6.06
C SER A 664 91.73 -36.38 -5.54
N LEU A 665 91.53 -36.31 -4.21
CA LEU A 665 92.36 -35.66 -3.16
C LEU A 665 92.65 -34.14 -3.14
N SER A 666 92.32 -33.56 -1.98
CA SER A 666 92.95 -32.47 -1.22
C SER A 666 94.14 -31.68 -1.81
N ASP A 667 94.02 -30.35 -1.83
CA ASP A 667 94.60 -29.43 -0.82
C ASP A 667 93.86 -28.06 -0.88
N SER A 668 93.54 -27.35 0.22
CA SER A 668 94.35 -26.43 1.05
C SER A 668 95.03 -25.30 0.23
N VAL A 669 95.14 -24.02 0.63
CA VAL A 669 95.42 -23.29 1.91
C VAL A 669 94.86 -21.84 1.78
N SER A 670 94.82 -20.88 2.72
CA SER A 670 95.04 -20.70 4.19
C SER A 670 94.30 -19.36 4.56
N ALA A 671 94.13 -18.86 5.79
CA ALA A 671 94.98 -18.77 6.98
C ALA A 671 94.06 -18.54 8.22
N SER A 672 94.12 -19.30 9.31
CA SER A 672 95.13 -19.31 10.39
C SER A 672 95.25 -18.03 11.24
N LYS A 673 94.57 -17.99 12.40
CA LYS A 673 95.22 -17.91 13.73
C LYS A 673 94.22 -18.05 14.89
N SER A 674 94.74 -18.43 16.06
CA SER A 674 94.00 -18.78 17.27
C SER A 674 94.13 -17.71 18.37
N LEU A 675 93.09 -17.54 19.19
CA LEU A 675 93.23 -17.17 20.62
C LEU A 675 92.02 -17.67 21.43
N SER A 676 92.16 -17.74 22.76
CA SER A 676 91.25 -18.46 23.66
C SER A 676 91.04 -17.75 25.00
N THR A 677 89.80 -17.74 25.52
CA THR A 677 89.48 -17.56 26.96
C THR A 677 88.10 -18.14 27.29
N SER A 678 87.95 -18.64 28.52
CA SER A 678 86.68 -19.08 29.18
C SER A 678 85.93 -17.84 29.78
N GLU A 679 84.82 -17.88 30.54
CA GLU A 679 84.16 -18.90 31.40
C GLU A 679 82.60 -18.83 31.36
N SER A 680 81.93 -19.61 32.21
CA SER A 680 80.47 -19.84 32.25
C SER A 680 79.88 -19.61 33.65
N ASN A 681 78.60 -19.20 33.76
CA ASN A 681 77.62 -19.92 34.62
C ASN A 681 76.14 -19.51 34.42
N SER A 682 75.24 -20.26 35.09
CA SER A 682 73.77 -20.29 34.96
C SER A 682 73.04 -19.38 36.01
N VAL A 683 71.70 -19.28 36.18
CA VAL A 683 70.66 -20.32 36.42
C VAL A 683 69.20 -19.89 36.04
N SER A 684 68.25 -20.83 36.21
CA SER A 684 66.80 -20.91 35.90
C SER A 684 65.85 -19.90 36.65
N SER A 685 64.50 -19.88 36.56
CA SER A 685 63.47 -20.82 36.03
C SER A 685 62.04 -20.22 35.77
N SER A 686 61.24 -20.94 34.94
CA SER A 686 59.81 -21.34 35.13
C SER A 686 58.56 -20.39 35.04
N THR A 687 57.56 -20.89 34.27
CA THR A 687 56.08 -20.87 34.49
C THR A 687 55.17 -19.85 33.77
N SER A 688 53.97 -20.34 33.38
CA SER A 688 52.90 -19.74 32.57
C SER A 688 51.85 -18.93 33.33
N THR A 689 51.05 -18.08 32.64
CA THR A 689 49.56 -18.12 32.63
C THR A 689 48.94 -17.06 31.69
N SER A 690 47.62 -17.15 31.47
CA SER A 690 46.77 -16.28 30.63
C SER A 690 46.19 -15.08 31.39
N LEU A 691 45.72 -14.04 30.67
CA LEU A 691 44.34 -13.51 30.76
C LEU A 691 44.06 -12.32 29.80
N VAL A 692 42.76 -11.96 29.73
CA VAL A 692 42.04 -10.88 28.99
C VAL A 692 42.76 -9.51 28.87
N ASN A 693 42.43 -8.59 27.94
CA ASN A 693 41.08 -8.13 27.57
C ASN A 693 40.94 -7.47 26.18
N SER A 694 39.68 -7.22 25.79
CA SER A 694 39.15 -6.74 24.51
C SER A 694 39.48 -5.29 24.12
N GLN A 695 39.41 -5.02 22.80
CA GLN A 695 38.32 -4.23 22.20
C GLN A 695 38.19 -4.42 20.67
N SER A 696 37.04 -4.00 20.13
CA SER A 696 36.60 -4.04 18.72
C SER A 696 37.17 -2.85 17.91
N VAL A 697 37.01 -2.67 16.58
CA VAL A 697 35.92 -3.08 15.64
C VAL A 697 36.46 -3.28 14.20
N SER A 698 35.66 -3.95 13.36
CA SER A 698 35.49 -3.92 11.88
C SER A 698 36.56 -3.26 10.94
N SER A 699 36.73 -3.67 9.68
CA SER A 699 35.73 -4.19 8.70
C SER A 699 36.36 -5.08 7.60
N SER A 700 35.51 -5.71 6.78
CA SER A 700 35.88 -6.74 5.79
C SER A 700 36.21 -6.20 4.40
N MET A 701 37.23 -6.80 3.76
CA MET A 701 37.58 -6.61 2.35
C MET A 701 36.69 -7.45 1.41
N SER A 702 36.39 -6.95 0.20
CA SER A 702 36.37 -7.74 -1.05
C SER A 702 36.05 -6.88 -2.30
N GLY A 703 36.85 -7.04 -3.36
CA GLY A 703 36.47 -6.77 -4.75
C GLY A 703 36.22 -8.10 -5.49
N SER A 704 36.01 -8.15 -6.82
CA SER A 704 36.14 -7.10 -7.84
C SER A 704 35.20 -7.36 -9.03
N VAL A 705 35.08 -6.36 -9.92
CA VAL A 705 34.18 -6.34 -11.10
C VAL A 705 34.75 -7.11 -12.30
N SER A 706 33.87 -7.63 -13.17
CA SER A 706 34.14 -7.78 -14.61
C SER A 706 32.84 -7.76 -15.44
N LYS A 707 32.95 -7.47 -16.74
CA LYS A 707 31.83 -7.12 -17.64
C LYS A 707 32.04 -7.74 -19.03
N SER A 708 30.99 -8.30 -19.62
CA SER A 708 30.96 -8.75 -21.02
C SER A 708 29.55 -8.65 -21.61
N THR A 709 29.41 -8.84 -22.92
CA THR A 709 28.22 -8.48 -23.71
C THR A 709 27.96 -9.46 -24.85
N SER A 710 26.70 -9.83 -25.12
CA SER A 710 26.09 -9.77 -26.47
C SER A 710 24.68 -10.38 -26.51
N LEU A 711 23.72 -9.58 -27.01
CA LEU A 711 22.62 -9.90 -27.95
C LEU A 711 21.72 -11.14 -27.79
N SER A 712 20.53 -11.02 -28.36
CA SER A 712 19.41 -11.97 -28.24
C SER A 712 18.62 -12.05 -29.54
N ASP A 713 18.30 -13.25 -30.00
CA ASP A 713 17.29 -13.51 -31.03
C ASP A 713 16.14 -14.34 -30.42
N SER A 714 14.90 -13.97 -30.72
CA SER A 714 13.70 -14.69 -30.27
C SER A 714 12.69 -14.82 -31.40
N ILE A 715 12.42 -16.06 -31.82
CA ILE A 715 11.47 -16.35 -32.90
C ILE A 715 10.05 -16.37 -32.32
N SER A 716 9.19 -15.50 -32.85
CA SER A 716 7.75 -15.47 -32.60
C SER A 716 7.03 -16.64 -33.28
N ASN A 717 5.99 -17.19 -32.66
CA ASN A 717 5.01 -18.02 -33.36
C ASN A 717 3.58 -17.73 -32.87
N SER A 718 2.60 -17.96 -33.75
CA SER A 718 1.22 -17.48 -33.62
C SER A 718 0.19 -18.61 -33.61
N SER A 719 -0.98 -18.38 -32.99
CA SER A 719 -2.21 -19.07 -33.39
C SER A 719 -3.47 -18.21 -33.17
N SER A 720 -4.10 -17.83 -34.27
CA SER A 720 -5.51 -17.46 -34.31
C SER A 720 -6.34 -18.69 -34.71
N THR A 721 -7.58 -18.80 -34.23
CA THR A 721 -8.51 -19.85 -34.68
C THR A 721 -9.88 -19.25 -34.98
N GLU A 722 -10.35 -19.49 -36.21
CA GLU A 722 -11.72 -19.17 -36.62
C GLU A 722 -12.59 -20.45 -36.72
N LYS A 723 -13.87 -20.27 -37.06
CA LYS A 723 -14.92 -21.30 -37.08
C LYS A 723 -14.56 -22.49 -37.97
N ILE A 724 -15.12 -23.67 -37.64
CA ILE A 724 -15.97 -24.45 -38.56
C ILE A 724 -16.87 -25.43 -37.78
N ARG A 725 -17.88 -25.98 -38.45
CA ARG A 725 -19.03 -26.70 -37.84
C ARG A 725 -18.93 -28.22 -37.99
N LYS A 726 -19.73 -28.90 -37.13
CA LYS A 726 -20.73 -29.95 -37.47
C LYS A 726 -20.35 -31.43 -37.21
N SER A 727 -21.40 -32.17 -36.86
CA SER A 727 -21.56 -33.64 -36.84
C SER A 727 -20.87 -34.37 -35.66
N ILE A 728 -21.54 -34.99 -34.68
CA ILE A 728 -22.67 -35.96 -34.61
C ILE A 728 -22.15 -37.40 -34.38
N ASN A 729 -22.89 -38.18 -33.56
CA ASN A 729 -22.74 -39.62 -33.29
C ASN A 729 -21.57 -40.03 -32.34
N LYS A 730 -21.71 -41.04 -31.44
CA LYS A 730 -22.90 -41.84 -31.03
C LYS A 730 -22.65 -42.69 -29.76
N TYR A 731 -23.50 -42.53 -28.73
CA TYR A 731 -23.75 -43.46 -27.59
C TYR A 731 -22.50 -43.72 -26.68
N ILE A 732 -22.61 -44.08 -25.41
CA ILE A 732 -23.73 -44.60 -24.59
C ILE A 732 -24.13 -43.56 -23.52
#